data_AF-A0A427EDB4-F1
#
_entry.id   AF-A0A427EDB4-F1
#
_cell.length_a   1.000
_cell.length_b   1.000
_cell.length_c   1.000
_cell.angle_alpha   90.00
_cell.angle_beta   90.00
_cell.angle_gamma   90.00
#
_symmetry.space_group_name_H-M   'P 1'
#
loop_
_entity.id
_entity.type
_entity.pdbx_description
1 polymer ?
#
loop_
_entity_poly.entity_id
_entity_poly.type
_entity_poly.pdbx_seq_one_letter_code
_entity_poly.pdbx_strand_id
1 'polypeptide(L)'
;MLHFDHAVSVERLLHLASHNPETLRWAIRYSKLFERTDSPLWLALRAALAGDEWQVFFGVCDRLLDQLRPFDELIAIAEKQLKHLSLLELFSYLSVLAYEAFAEDVPADRSGQQWKVYNRIILNKLRACSEQDFRLSESRLGQSLKRHLSPIIFPGSSNSDVVRCRQNLESLALLLGATQERIDYEGSIDWFCFDPECRYQLKPGEPVIYNQSEAGTERWQRTGRKSDLLWHYWMNRAVHAFALSGMAEQIIGSPENHELNQLAFIKAIRSELQLQQIYGLGDRVSLSDGSQVQLHHLMLASELTSVFFQKEFIQPFQSHLRESAVLAQALGRLAMNGLLTGENRFPMTWSEEPEKIRKITGWTVCDEHPKGSASSAKAILTFWTNDFKALSQQLKQQPRMPVPRLYEQPFYKIGRYSFQFPWVGAQQNNLTAAINNLRRVNARRADMQTETQRVELALAESLRQRGFAVEVGYRPLATEEDDAGEVDLICHRDGVVLLLEVKSGYIRSTKHEVWLHRTNTLRKAAWQLRRKQVAVLSALMTDQDLRARLGYHGQQPEADLRAWIVDTSIELDGQSVDGFRVVSREAMEVILRDEQRLLRPLDQLDEDDQRSLFPAGFTAERFVAVVESDQLWHGIC
;
A
#
# COMPACT_ATOMS: atom_id res chain seq x y z
N MET A 1 18.11 -7.11 -8.69
CA MET A 1 18.97 -6.14 -7.98
C MET A 1 20.25 -5.96 -8.79
N LEU A 2 20.87 -4.78 -8.92
CA LEU A 2 22.26 -4.69 -9.39
C LEU A 2 23.11 -5.01 -8.16
N HIS A 3 23.92 -6.06 -8.26
CA HIS A 3 24.82 -6.46 -7.20
C HIS A 3 26.19 -5.89 -7.53
N PHE A 4 26.63 -4.91 -6.75
CA PHE A 4 27.92 -4.27 -6.98
C PHE A 4 28.98 -4.92 -6.10
N ASP A 5 29.35 -6.16 -6.43
CA ASP A 5 30.41 -6.88 -5.70
C ASP A 5 31.80 -6.25 -5.90
N HIS A 6 31.88 -5.22 -6.74
CA HIS A 6 33.05 -4.37 -6.95
C HIS A 6 32.94 -2.98 -6.31
N ALA A 7 31.82 -2.63 -5.66
CA ALA A 7 31.66 -1.30 -5.05
C ALA A 7 32.56 -1.08 -3.83
N VAL A 8 33.06 -2.17 -3.23
CA VAL A 8 33.96 -2.13 -2.06
C VAL A 8 34.97 -3.27 -2.16
N SER A 9 36.23 -3.01 -1.79
CA SER A 9 37.27 -4.05 -1.76
C SER A 9 37.16 -4.91 -0.51
N VAL A 10 37.58 -6.18 -0.62
CA VAL A 10 37.66 -7.11 0.51
C VAL A 10 38.54 -6.53 1.63
N GLU A 11 39.67 -5.93 1.29
CA GLU A 11 40.59 -5.29 2.26
C GLU A 11 39.89 -4.25 3.14
N ARG A 12 39.03 -3.40 2.54
CA ARG A 12 38.27 -2.41 3.30
C ARG A 12 37.25 -3.06 4.23
N LEU A 13 36.63 -4.15 3.81
CA LEU A 13 35.71 -4.90 4.65
C LEU A 13 36.44 -5.59 5.82
N LEU A 14 37.63 -6.15 5.59
CA LEU A 14 38.46 -6.74 6.66
C LEU A 14 38.99 -5.68 7.63
N HIS A 15 39.35 -4.50 7.12
CA HIS A 15 39.66 -3.35 7.96
C HIS A 15 38.45 -2.95 8.83
N LEU A 16 37.24 -2.92 8.26
CA LEU A 16 36.03 -2.65 9.03
C LEU A 16 35.75 -3.76 10.05
N ALA A 17 35.98 -5.03 9.70
CA ALA A 17 35.78 -6.16 10.59
C ALA A 17 36.67 -6.10 11.84
N SER A 18 37.91 -5.65 11.69
CA SER A 18 38.89 -5.54 12.79
C SER A 18 38.64 -4.34 13.69
N HIS A 19 38.16 -3.22 13.15
CA HIS A 19 37.98 -1.98 13.93
C HIS A 19 36.53 -1.75 14.39
N ASN A 20 35.54 -2.21 13.63
CA ASN A 20 34.11 -1.99 13.84
C ASN A 20 33.28 -3.21 13.39
N PRO A 21 33.46 -4.38 14.03
CA PRO A 21 32.82 -5.64 13.61
C PRO A 21 31.30 -5.56 13.56
N GLU A 22 30.68 -4.90 14.55
CA GLU A 22 29.22 -4.69 14.59
C GLU A 22 28.70 -3.92 13.37
N THR A 23 29.39 -2.85 12.98
CA THR A 23 29.03 -2.07 11.79
C THR A 23 29.07 -2.92 10.53
N LEU A 24 30.08 -3.80 10.40
CA LEU A 24 30.16 -4.72 9.27
C LEU A 24 29.02 -5.75 9.30
N ARG A 25 28.67 -6.32 10.45
CA ARG A 25 27.53 -7.25 10.58
C ARG A 25 26.22 -6.60 10.14
N TRP A 26 25.99 -5.34 10.56
CA TRP A 26 24.84 -4.56 10.09
C TRP A 26 24.89 -4.27 8.59
N ALA A 27 26.04 -3.95 8.03
CA ALA A 27 26.19 -3.76 6.59
C ALA A 27 25.86 -5.04 5.80
N ILE A 28 26.30 -6.21 6.29
CA ILE A 28 25.96 -7.53 5.72
C ILE A 28 24.45 -7.77 5.78
N ARG A 29 23.83 -7.49 6.94
CA ARG A 29 22.37 -7.59 7.16
C ARG A 29 21.60 -6.70 6.18
N TYR A 30 21.85 -5.39 6.18
CA TYR A 30 21.11 -4.44 5.34
C TYR A 30 21.27 -4.69 3.84
N SER A 31 22.47 -5.12 3.41
CA SER A 31 22.72 -5.45 2.01
C SER A 31 22.25 -6.85 1.61
N LYS A 32 21.80 -7.66 2.58
CA LYS A 32 21.47 -9.07 2.40
C LYS A 32 22.60 -9.83 1.70
N LEU A 33 23.87 -9.48 1.98
CA LEU A 33 25.02 -10.08 1.31
C LEU A 33 25.04 -11.60 1.52
N PHE A 34 24.63 -12.08 2.69
CA PHE A 34 24.61 -13.49 3.03
C PHE A 34 23.62 -14.31 2.17
N GLU A 35 22.55 -13.70 1.64
CA GLU A 35 21.61 -14.38 0.72
C GLU A 35 22.28 -14.74 -0.62
N ARG A 36 23.44 -14.13 -0.93
CA ARG A 36 24.24 -14.37 -2.14
C ARG A 36 25.43 -15.25 -1.80
N THR A 37 25.16 -16.54 -1.62
CA THR A 37 26.15 -17.51 -1.16
C THR A 37 27.34 -17.69 -2.12
N ASP A 38 27.17 -17.32 -3.38
CA ASP A 38 28.19 -17.31 -4.44
C ASP A 38 28.94 -15.97 -4.59
N SER A 39 28.56 -14.93 -3.83
CA SER A 39 29.22 -13.62 -3.91
C SER A 39 30.70 -13.72 -3.49
N PRO A 40 31.64 -13.18 -4.29
CA PRO A 40 33.06 -13.16 -3.94
C PRO A 40 33.34 -12.45 -2.61
N LEU A 41 32.56 -11.40 -2.30
CA LEU A 41 32.68 -10.66 -1.03
C LEU A 41 32.28 -11.55 0.16
N TRP A 42 31.18 -12.30 0.03
CA TRP A 42 30.71 -13.19 1.09
C TRP A 42 31.71 -14.33 1.34
N LEU A 43 32.17 -14.98 0.27
CA LEU A 43 33.15 -16.06 0.36
C LEU A 43 34.47 -15.59 1.00
N ALA A 44 34.97 -14.42 0.61
CA ALA A 44 36.20 -13.87 1.18
C ALA A 44 36.06 -13.52 2.66
N LEU A 45 34.93 -12.93 3.07
CA LEU A 45 34.66 -12.65 4.48
C LEU A 45 34.59 -13.93 5.33
N ARG A 46 33.93 -14.97 4.83
CA ARG A 46 33.87 -16.27 5.54
C ARG A 46 35.22 -16.95 5.67
N ALA A 47 36.08 -16.82 4.67
CA ALA A 47 37.42 -17.40 4.71
C ALA A 47 38.36 -16.66 5.67
N ALA A 48 38.23 -15.34 5.77
CA ALA A 48 39.16 -14.48 6.50
C ALA A 48 38.74 -14.20 7.95
N LEU A 49 37.45 -14.18 8.26
CA LEU A 49 36.95 -13.84 9.60
C LEU A 49 36.76 -15.09 10.46
N ALA A 50 37.48 -15.14 11.57
CA ALA A 50 37.46 -16.21 12.56
C ALA A 50 37.11 -15.69 13.95
N GLY A 51 36.81 -16.60 14.89
CA GLY A 51 36.40 -16.29 16.26
C GLY A 51 34.92 -16.55 16.53
N ASP A 52 34.59 -16.78 17.80
CA ASP A 52 33.28 -17.29 18.23
C ASP A 52 32.12 -16.42 17.76
N GLU A 53 32.24 -15.09 17.86
CA GLU A 53 31.17 -14.17 17.44
C GLU A 53 30.88 -14.21 15.93
N TRP A 54 31.93 -14.27 15.10
CA TRP A 54 31.77 -14.38 13.65
C TRP A 54 31.23 -15.75 13.24
N GLN A 55 31.64 -16.82 13.93
CA GLN A 55 31.09 -18.16 13.71
C GLN A 55 29.60 -18.22 14.06
N VAL A 56 29.19 -17.60 15.16
CA VAL A 56 27.76 -17.48 15.52
C VAL A 56 27.01 -16.69 14.46
N PHE A 57 27.52 -15.53 14.03
CA PHE A 57 26.88 -14.70 13.02
C PHE A 57 26.70 -15.45 11.68
N PHE A 58 27.76 -16.09 11.16
CA PHE A 58 27.67 -16.89 9.94
C PHE A 58 26.74 -18.10 10.11
N GLY A 59 26.79 -18.78 11.25
CA GLY A 59 25.90 -19.89 11.55
C GLY A 59 24.43 -19.47 11.58
N VAL A 60 24.10 -18.28 12.10
CA VAL A 60 22.75 -17.73 12.05
C VAL A 60 22.33 -17.41 10.61
N CYS A 61 23.20 -16.77 9.82
CA CYS A 61 22.93 -16.53 8.41
C CYS A 61 22.64 -17.84 7.64
N ASP A 62 23.45 -18.88 7.86
CA ASP A 62 23.24 -20.19 7.24
C ASP A 62 21.92 -20.82 7.68
N ARG A 63 21.60 -20.78 8.98
CA ARG A 63 20.34 -21.31 9.51
C ARG A 63 19.13 -20.60 8.92
N LEU A 64 19.17 -19.29 8.75
CA LEU A 64 18.09 -18.52 8.13
C LEU A 64 17.85 -18.94 6.67
N LEU A 65 18.92 -19.17 5.89
CA LEU A 65 18.80 -19.64 4.51
C LEU A 65 18.39 -21.11 4.42
N ASP A 66 18.87 -21.94 5.33
CA ASP A 66 18.57 -23.37 5.38
C ASP A 66 17.07 -23.63 5.57
N GLN A 67 16.36 -22.75 6.30
CA GLN A 67 14.90 -22.82 6.46
C GLN A 67 14.13 -22.65 5.14
N LEU A 68 14.71 -21.97 4.15
CA LEU A 68 14.05 -21.72 2.86
C LEU A 68 14.05 -22.97 1.96
N ARG A 69 15.11 -23.79 2.04
CA ARG A 69 15.37 -24.89 1.09
C ARG A 69 14.23 -25.89 0.96
N PRO A 70 13.63 -26.43 2.04
CA PRO A 70 12.54 -27.39 1.91
C PRO A 70 11.36 -26.82 1.12
N PHE A 71 11.05 -25.54 1.32
CA PHE A 71 9.93 -24.90 0.63
C PHE A 71 10.28 -24.57 -0.82
N ASP A 72 11.52 -24.19 -1.12
CA ASP A 72 11.99 -24.01 -2.51
C ASP A 72 11.89 -25.33 -3.31
N GLU A 73 12.22 -26.47 -2.69
CA GLU A 73 12.06 -27.80 -3.29
C GLU A 73 10.60 -28.16 -3.53
N LEU A 74 9.72 -27.94 -2.54
CA LEU A 74 8.28 -28.19 -2.68
C LEU A 74 7.64 -27.30 -3.76
N ILE A 75 8.01 -26.01 -3.81
CA ILE A 75 7.58 -25.09 -4.86
C ILE A 75 8.01 -25.60 -6.22
N ALA A 76 9.27 -26.01 -6.40
CA ALA A 76 9.77 -26.52 -7.66
C ALA A 76 9.06 -27.81 -8.12
N ILE A 77 8.75 -28.72 -7.18
CA ILE A 77 7.98 -29.93 -7.45
C ILE A 77 6.57 -29.58 -7.94
N ALA A 78 5.87 -28.71 -7.20
CA ALA A 78 4.50 -28.33 -7.53
C ALA A 78 4.43 -27.53 -8.85
N GLU A 79 5.34 -26.58 -9.08
CA GLU A 79 5.42 -25.83 -10.33
C GLU A 79 5.70 -26.75 -11.53
N LYS A 80 6.52 -27.79 -11.36
CA LYS A 80 6.76 -28.79 -12.41
C LYS A 80 5.50 -29.58 -12.74
N GLN A 81 4.73 -29.99 -11.74
CA GLN A 81 3.47 -30.71 -11.93
C GLN A 81 2.43 -29.82 -12.64
N LEU A 82 2.36 -28.53 -12.29
CA LEU A 82 1.41 -27.57 -12.83
C LEU A 82 1.86 -26.87 -14.12
N LYS A 83 3.08 -27.15 -14.61
CA LYS A 83 3.69 -26.49 -15.78
C LYS A 83 2.79 -26.53 -17.03
N HIS A 84 2.03 -27.61 -17.19
CA HIS A 84 1.17 -27.85 -18.33
C HIS A 84 -0.08 -26.94 -18.38
N LEU A 85 -0.47 -26.34 -17.27
CA LEU A 85 -1.64 -25.45 -17.20
C LEU A 85 -1.33 -24.12 -17.87
N SER A 86 -2.26 -23.57 -18.63
CA SER A 86 -2.25 -22.17 -19.06
C SER A 86 -2.53 -21.22 -17.88
N LEU A 87 -2.39 -19.91 -18.10
CA LEU A 87 -2.71 -18.91 -17.08
C LEU A 87 -4.19 -18.97 -16.65
N LEU A 88 -5.11 -19.13 -17.62
CA LEU A 88 -6.55 -19.25 -17.36
C LEU A 88 -6.88 -20.50 -16.53
N GLU A 89 -6.22 -21.61 -16.83
CA GLU A 89 -6.45 -22.87 -16.12
C GLU A 89 -5.93 -22.77 -14.68
N LEU A 90 -4.74 -22.20 -14.48
CA LEU A 90 -4.23 -21.88 -13.14
C LEU A 90 -5.21 -20.98 -12.37
N PHE A 91 -5.79 -19.97 -13.04
CA PHE A 91 -6.78 -19.07 -12.43
C PHE A 91 -8.04 -19.80 -11.98
N SER A 92 -8.47 -20.81 -12.73
CA SER A 92 -9.61 -21.65 -12.36
C SER A 92 -9.37 -22.32 -11.01
N TYR A 93 -8.22 -22.94 -10.81
CA TYR A 93 -7.88 -23.60 -9.56
C TYR A 93 -7.62 -22.61 -8.41
N LEU A 94 -6.87 -21.52 -8.65
CA LEU A 94 -6.65 -20.47 -7.66
C LEU A 94 -7.97 -19.87 -7.16
N SER A 95 -8.90 -19.63 -8.09
CA SER A 95 -10.20 -19.04 -7.76
C SER A 95 -11.04 -19.91 -6.84
N VAL A 96 -10.92 -21.25 -6.93
CA VAL A 96 -11.64 -22.17 -6.04
C VAL A 96 -10.99 -22.19 -4.66
N LEU A 97 -9.66 -22.38 -4.58
CA LEU A 97 -8.95 -22.48 -3.31
C LEU A 97 -9.05 -21.18 -2.49
N ALA A 98 -9.19 -20.03 -3.14
CA ALA A 98 -9.37 -18.76 -2.44
C ALA A 98 -10.64 -18.71 -1.57
N TYR A 99 -11.67 -19.51 -1.89
CA TYR A 99 -12.89 -19.56 -1.10
C TYR A 99 -12.78 -20.46 0.14
N GLU A 100 -11.69 -21.23 0.30
CA GLU A 100 -11.41 -21.99 1.53
C GLU A 100 -11.22 -21.04 2.72
N ALA A 101 -10.60 -19.88 2.51
CA ALA A 101 -10.43 -18.86 3.55
C ALA A 101 -11.74 -18.28 4.08
N PHE A 102 -12.85 -18.44 3.33
CA PHE A 102 -14.19 -18.01 3.72
C PHE A 102 -15.03 -19.14 4.32
N ALA A 103 -14.44 -20.33 4.45
CA ALA A 103 -15.13 -21.50 5.01
C ALA A 103 -15.18 -21.51 6.53
N GLU A 104 -14.29 -20.76 7.17
CA GLU A 104 -14.24 -20.55 8.60
C GLU A 104 -14.64 -19.09 8.91
N ASP A 105 -15.12 -18.81 10.13
CA ASP A 105 -15.33 -17.44 10.64
C ASP A 105 -13.99 -16.70 10.89
N VAL A 106 -13.02 -16.89 9.98
CA VAL A 106 -11.72 -16.25 10.00
C VAL A 106 -11.92 -14.77 9.65
N PRO A 107 -11.41 -13.85 10.47
CA PRO A 107 -11.44 -12.43 10.15
C PRO A 107 -10.85 -12.17 8.77
N ALA A 108 -11.52 -11.36 7.95
CA ALA A 108 -11.02 -11.00 6.62
C ALA A 108 -9.56 -10.52 6.73
N ASP A 109 -8.68 -11.07 5.89
CA ASP A 109 -7.29 -10.63 5.81
C ASP A 109 -7.20 -9.25 5.13
N ARG A 110 -7.55 -8.21 5.88
CA ARG A 110 -7.47 -6.81 5.45
C ARG A 110 -6.05 -6.38 5.13
N SER A 111 -5.04 -7.11 5.61
CA SER A 111 -3.63 -6.84 5.36
C SER A 111 -3.14 -7.39 4.01
N GLY A 112 -3.92 -8.25 3.37
CA GLY A 112 -3.60 -8.87 2.08
C GLY A 112 -2.36 -9.77 2.15
N GLN A 113 -2.06 -10.36 3.31
CA GLN A 113 -0.97 -11.32 3.50
C GLN A 113 -1.18 -12.54 2.59
N GLN A 114 -2.36 -13.15 2.61
CA GLN A 114 -2.73 -14.25 1.72
C GLN A 114 -2.62 -13.83 0.24
N TRP A 115 -2.91 -12.56 -0.06
CA TRP A 115 -2.89 -12.05 -1.43
C TRP A 115 -1.47 -11.98 -1.98
N LYS A 116 -0.46 -11.84 -1.11
CA LYS A 116 0.96 -11.88 -1.52
C LYS A 116 1.34 -13.23 -2.10
N VAL A 117 0.81 -14.34 -1.55
CA VAL A 117 1.04 -15.70 -2.05
C VAL A 117 0.48 -15.85 -3.46
N TYR A 118 -0.80 -15.50 -3.64
CA TYR A 118 -1.47 -15.54 -4.94
C TYR A 118 -0.74 -14.66 -5.95
N ASN A 119 -0.39 -13.44 -5.56
CA ASN A 119 0.37 -12.51 -6.40
C ASN A 119 1.72 -13.11 -6.81
N ARG A 120 2.47 -13.75 -5.90
CA ARG A 120 3.77 -14.39 -6.20
C ARG A 120 3.61 -15.51 -7.23
N ILE A 121 2.63 -16.40 -7.03
CA ILE A 121 2.36 -17.52 -7.95
C ILE A 121 1.97 -17.01 -9.35
N ILE A 122 1.09 -16.01 -9.42
CA ILE A 122 0.65 -15.41 -10.69
C ILE A 122 1.85 -14.75 -11.40
N LEU A 123 2.66 -13.96 -10.69
CA LEU A 123 3.85 -13.33 -11.26
C LEU A 123 4.87 -14.35 -11.75
N ASN A 124 5.10 -15.45 -11.01
CA ASN A 124 5.95 -16.56 -11.46
C ASN A 124 5.41 -17.17 -12.75
N LYS A 125 4.10 -17.44 -12.83
CA LYS A 125 3.46 -17.97 -14.05
C LYS A 125 3.64 -17.02 -15.24
N LEU A 126 3.44 -15.72 -15.04
CA LEU A 126 3.58 -14.71 -16.10
C LEU A 126 5.00 -14.61 -16.68
N ARG A 127 6.03 -14.90 -15.89
CA ARG A 127 7.42 -14.96 -16.40
C ARG A 127 7.61 -16.10 -17.41
N ALA A 128 6.85 -17.19 -17.27
CA ALA A 128 6.95 -18.35 -18.15
C ALA A 128 5.97 -18.32 -19.34
N CYS A 129 4.94 -17.46 -19.32
CA CYS A 129 3.95 -17.37 -20.40
C CYS A 129 4.55 -16.95 -21.74
N SER A 130 4.07 -17.52 -22.83
CA SER A 130 4.33 -17.10 -24.22
C SER A 130 3.28 -16.09 -24.70
N GLU A 131 3.46 -15.51 -25.89
CA GLU A 131 2.41 -14.67 -26.50
C GLU A 131 1.10 -15.43 -26.76
N GLN A 132 1.18 -16.74 -27.00
CA GLN A 132 0.03 -17.58 -27.30
C GLN A 132 -0.91 -17.73 -26.10
N ASP A 133 -0.37 -17.66 -24.89
CA ASP A 133 -1.13 -17.77 -23.63
C ASP A 133 -2.11 -16.61 -23.42
N PHE A 134 -1.90 -15.48 -24.10
CA PHE A 134 -2.78 -14.32 -24.05
C PHE A 134 -3.81 -14.29 -25.19
N ARG A 135 -3.78 -15.26 -26.12
CA ARG A 135 -4.74 -15.37 -27.23
C ARG A 135 -5.95 -16.20 -26.81
N LEU A 136 -6.87 -15.55 -26.10
CA LEU A 136 -8.10 -16.18 -25.60
C LEU A 136 -9.29 -15.90 -26.53
N SER A 137 -9.90 -16.96 -27.04
CA SER A 137 -11.19 -16.92 -27.76
C SER A 137 -12.30 -17.48 -26.87
N GLU A 138 -13.55 -17.20 -27.21
CA GLU A 138 -14.71 -17.73 -26.48
C GLU A 138 -14.70 -19.28 -26.41
N SER A 139 -14.39 -19.94 -27.53
CA SER A 139 -14.26 -21.39 -27.59
C SER A 139 -13.16 -21.93 -26.68
N ARG A 140 -11.99 -21.27 -26.65
CA ARG A 140 -10.88 -21.65 -25.74
C ARG A 140 -11.26 -21.47 -24.27
N LEU A 141 -11.90 -20.34 -23.94
CA LEU A 141 -12.39 -20.06 -22.60
C LEU A 141 -13.40 -21.12 -22.16
N GLY A 142 -14.43 -21.39 -22.97
CA GLY A 142 -15.45 -22.38 -22.66
C GLY A 142 -14.88 -23.81 -22.51
N GLN A 143 -13.96 -24.22 -23.39
CA GLN A 143 -13.29 -25.52 -23.28
C GLN A 143 -12.42 -25.64 -22.02
N SER A 144 -11.68 -24.58 -21.69
CA SER A 144 -10.84 -24.53 -20.49
C SER A 144 -11.70 -24.64 -19.23
N LEU A 145 -12.75 -23.82 -19.09
CA LEU A 145 -13.67 -23.87 -17.95
C LEU A 145 -14.38 -25.23 -17.83
N LYS A 146 -14.80 -25.81 -18.96
CA LYS A 146 -15.43 -27.14 -18.98
C LYS A 146 -14.50 -28.23 -18.45
N ARG A 147 -13.20 -28.15 -18.74
CA ARG A 147 -12.21 -29.16 -18.35
C ARG A 147 -11.63 -28.93 -16.96
N HIS A 148 -11.44 -27.67 -16.55
CA HIS A 148 -10.63 -27.32 -15.38
C HIS A 148 -11.41 -26.69 -14.23
N LEU A 149 -12.61 -26.14 -14.46
CA LEU A 149 -13.43 -25.54 -13.40
C LEU A 149 -14.70 -26.34 -13.13
N SER A 150 -15.45 -26.68 -14.19
CA SER A 150 -16.72 -27.38 -14.09
C SER A 150 -16.64 -28.69 -13.29
N PRO A 151 -15.63 -29.57 -13.47
CA PRO A 151 -15.55 -30.82 -12.71
C PRO A 151 -15.32 -30.63 -11.20
N ILE A 152 -14.87 -29.44 -10.78
CA ILE A 152 -14.60 -29.11 -9.38
C ILE A 152 -15.89 -28.64 -8.68
N ILE A 153 -16.61 -27.71 -9.31
CA ILE A 153 -17.79 -27.07 -8.71
C ILE A 153 -19.12 -27.78 -9.04
N PHE A 154 -19.13 -28.62 -10.08
CA PHE A 154 -20.27 -29.49 -10.43
C PHE A 154 -19.82 -30.95 -10.44
N PRO A 155 -19.51 -31.53 -9.27
CA PRO A 155 -18.99 -32.89 -9.20
C PRO A 155 -20.03 -33.90 -9.71
N GLY A 156 -19.74 -34.54 -10.84
CA GLY A 156 -20.50 -35.65 -11.41
C GLY A 156 -19.89 -37.02 -11.09
N SER A 157 -20.26 -38.05 -11.86
CA SER A 157 -19.61 -39.36 -11.77
C SER A 157 -18.12 -39.25 -12.13
N SER A 158 -17.27 -39.97 -11.39
CA SER A 158 -15.81 -39.91 -11.53
C SER A 158 -15.39 -40.24 -12.96
N ASN A 159 -14.71 -39.30 -13.62
CA ASN A 159 -14.11 -39.47 -14.93
C ASN A 159 -12.64 -39.01 -14.90
N SER A 160 -11.92 -39.17 -16.01
CA SER A 160 -10.49 -38.80 -16.09
C SER A 160 -10.22 -37.33 -15.77
N ASP A 161 -11.16 -36.44 -16.09
CA ASP A 161 -11.00 -35.00 -15.89
C ASP A 161 -11.18 -34.63 -14.41
N VAL A 162 -12.11 -35.27 -13.69
CA VAL A 162 -12.29 -35.11 -12.23
C VAL A 162 -11.02 -35.54 -11.49
N VAL A 163 -10.43 -36.68 -11.86
CA VAL A 163 -9.18 -37.17 -11.25
C VAL A 163 -8.03 -36.19 -11.47
N ARG A 164 -7.86 -35.70 -12.71
CA ARG A 164 -6.84 -34.69 -13.03
C ARG A 164 -7.06 -33.38 -12.29
N CYS A 165 -8.30 -32.91 -12.19
CA CYS A 165 -8.63 -31.69 -11.44
C CYS A 165 -8.26 -31.82 -9.97
N ARG A 166 -8.53 -32.98 -9.34
CA ARG A 166 -8.12 -33.26 -7.96
C ARG A 166 -6.60 -33.19 -7.80
N GLN A 167 -5.85 -33.85 -8.67
CA GLN A 167 -4.38 -33.83 -8.64
C GLN A 167 -3.82 -32.40 -8.81
N ASN A 168 -4.42 -31.62 -9.70
CA ASN A 168 -4.05 -30.21 -9.90
C ASN A 168 -4.37 -29.34 -8.68
N LEU A 169 -5.53 -29.57 -8.02
CA LEU A 169 -5.87 -28.88 -6.77
C LEU A 169 -4.88 -29.24 -5.66
N GLU A 170 -4.54 -30.52 -5.48
CA GLU A 170 -3.56 -30.98 -4.49
C GLU A 170 -2.17 -30.36 -4.75
N SER A 171 -1.73 -30.35 -6.00
CA SER A 171 -0.45 -29.74 -6.40
C SER A 171 -0.47 -28.23 -6.17
N LEU A 172 -1.58 -27.55 -6.42
CA LEU A 172 -1.71 -26.11 -6.21
C LEU A 172 -1.82 -25.75 -4.73
N ALA A 173 -2.52 -26.55 -3.92
CA ALA A 173 -2.57 -26.40 -2.47
C ALA A 173 -1.17 -26.55 -1.86
N LEU A 174 -0.38 -27.53 -2.33
CA LEU A 174 1.03 -27.66 -1.98
C LEU A 174 1.83 -26.41 -2.37
N LEU A 175 1.65 -25.89 -3.59
CA LEU A 175 2.31 -24.67 -4.04
C LEU A 175 1.95 -23.46 -3.16
N LEU A 176 0.67 -23.28 -2.83
CA LEU A 176 0.18 -22.21 -1.95
C LEU A 176 0.81 -22.30 -0.57
N GLY A 177 0.74 -23.48 0.08
CA GLY A 177 1.30 -23.70 1.42
C GLY A 177 2.81 -23.48 1.45
N ALA A 178 3.56 -24.08 0.51
CA ALA A 178 4.99 -23.90 0.44
C ALA A 178 5.38 -22.44 0.13
N THR A 179 4.64 -21.75 -0.73
CA THR A 179 4.88 -20.32 -1.03
C THR A 179 4.58 -19.43 0.18
N GLN A 180 3.53 -19.72 0.96
CA GLN A 180 3.20 -19.00 2.19
C GLN A 180 4.34 -19.11 3.20
N GLU A 181 4.74 -20.33 3.55
CA GLU A 181 5.86 -20.58 4.47
C GLU A 181 7.14 -19.91 3.99
N ARG A 182 7.43 -20.04 2.69
CA ARG A 182 8.60 -19.41 2.08
C ARG A 182 8.59 -17.89 2.21
N ILE A 183 7.43 -17.24 2.09
CA ILE A 183 7.26 -15.78 2.30
C ILE A 183 7.39 -15.43 3.78
N ASP A 184 6.90 -16.27 4.69
CA ASP A 184 7.01 -16.03 6.14
C ASP A 184 8.47 -16.10 6.61
N TYR A 185 9.26 -17.04 6.08
CA TYR A 185 10.71 -17.10 6.32
C TYR A 185 11.47 -15.94 5.63
N GLU A 186 11.04 -15.45 4.46
CA GLU A 186 11.54 -14.18 3.92
C GLU A 186 11.28 -13.03 4.90
N GLY A 187 10.11 -13.03 5.56
CA GLY A 187 9.78 -12.08 6.63
C GLY A 187 10.70 -12.17 7.84
N SER A 188 11.13 -13.39 8.21
CA SER A 188 12.12 -13.61 9.27
C SER A 188 13.50 -13.10 8.89
N ILE A 189 13.89 -13.24 7.62
CA ILE A 189 15.12 -12.64 7.09
C ILE A 189 15.01 -11.11 7.09
N ASP A 190 13.89 -10.53 6.67
CA ASP A 190 13.67 -9.08 6.73
C ASP A 190 13.68 -8.58 8.18
N TRP A 191 13.14 -9.34 9.12
CA TRP A 191 13.23 -9.05 10.55
C TRP A 191 14.69 -9.03 11.02
N PHE A 192 15.46 -10.07 10.69
CA PHE A 192 16.90 -10.11 10.95
C PHE A 192 17.62 -8.93 10.28
N CYS A 193 17.25 -8.54 9.06
CA CYS A 193 17.98 -7.52 8.34
C CYS A 193 17.68 -6.11 8.81
N PHE A 194 16.44 -5.79 9.15
CA PHE A 194 15.97 -4.39 9.22
C PHE A 194 15.46 -3.95 10.59
N ASP A 195 15.21 -4.87 11.51
CA ASP A 195 14.75 -4.52 12.86
C ASP A 195 15.96 -4.22 13.78
N PRO A 196 16.11 -2.97 14.27
CA PRO A 196 17.23 -2.59 15.12
C PRO A 196 17.25 -3.33 16.48
N GLU A 197 16.13 -3.87 16.94
CA GLU A 197 16.03 -4.63 18.19
C GLU A 197 16.30 -6.12 18.01
N CYS A 198 16.38 -6.59 16.77
CA CYS A 198 16.64 -7.98 16.47
C CYS A 198 18.09 -8.35 16.87
N ARG A 199 18.19 -9.35 17.74
CA ARG A 199 19.39 -10.02 18.20
C ARG A 199 19.37 -11.46 17.71
N TYR A 200 20.51 -12.12 17.82
CA TYR A 200 20.69 -13.47 17.30
C TYR A 200 21.57 -14.30 18.21
N GLN A 201 21.42 -15.62 18.10
CA GLN A 201 22.17 -16.60 18.86
C GLN A 201 22.16 -17.96 18.15
N LEU A 202 23.05 -18.86 18.56
CA LEU A 202 23.13 -20.22 18.00
C LEU A 202 23.12 -21.25 19.14
N LYS A 203 21.97 -21.39 19.79
CA LYS A 203 21.75 -22.34 20.90
C LYS A 203 20.82 -23.47 20.46
N PRO A 204 21.10 -24.73 20.81
CA PRO A 204 20.20 -25.85 20.51
C PRO A 204 18.81 -25.64 21.11
N GLY A 205 17.75 -25.81 20.29
CA GLY A 205 16.36 -25.72 20.74
C GLY A 205 15.81 -24.31 20.94
N GLU A 206 16.62 -23.26 20.81
CA GLU A 206 16.16 -21.87 20.90
C GLU A 206 16.07 -21.22 19.51
N PRO A 207 15.21 -20.20 19.34
CA PRO A 207 15.18 -19.39 18.11
C PRO A 207 16.55 -18.75 17.82
N VAL A 208 16.93 -18.74 16.55
CA VAL A 208 18.20 -18.12 16.10
C VAL A 208 18.15 -16.59 16.08
N ILE A 209 16.95 -16.02 16.06
CA ILE A 209 16.69 -14.57 16.13
C ILE A 209 15.60 -14.29 17.17
N TYR A 210 15.73 -13.16 17.87
CA TYR A 210 14.79 -12.71 18.89
C TYR A 210 14.90 -11.19 19.08
N ASN A 211 13.88 -10.55 19.65
CA ASN A 211 13.99 -9.13 20.00
C ASN A 211 14.53 -8.95 21.41
N GLN A 212 15.38 -7.94 21.58
CA GLN A 212 15.89 -7.56 22.90
C GLN A 212 14.79 -6.98 23.81
N SER A 213 13.74 -6.39 23.24
CA SER A 213 12.63 -5.78 23.95
C SER A 213 11.33 -5.87 23.14
N GLU A 214 10.20 -5.48 23.73
CA GLU A 214 8.90 -5.41 23.04
C GLU A 214 8.62 -4.04 22.40
N ALA A 215 9.51 -3.06 22.54
CA ALA A 215 9.26 -1.66 22.15
C ALA A 215 8.92 -1.49 20.65
N GLY A 216 9.57 -2.25 19.77
CA GLY A 216 9.29 -2.27 18.34
C GLY A 216 7.90 -2.84 18.02
N THR A 217 7.46 -3.86 18.76
CA THR A 217 6.13 -4.46 18.64
C THR A 217 5.05 -3.48 19.12
N GLU A 218 5.23 -2.88 20.30
CA GLU A 218 4.33 -1.86 20.84
C GLU A 218 4.22 -0.66 19.91
N ARG A 219 5.34 -0.21 19.35
CA ARG A 219 5.36 0.89 18.36
C ARG A 219 4.58 0.53 17.11
N TRP A 220 4.76 -0.68 16.59
CA TRP A 220 4.01 -1.16 15.42
C TRP A 220 2.50 -1.21 15.68
N GLN A 221 2.09 -1.73 16.85
CA GLN A 221 0.69 -1.73 17.27
C GLN A 221 0.13 -0.31 17.42
N ARG A 222 0.89 0.60 18.03
CA ARG A 222 0.51 2.01 18.16
C ARG A 222 0.33 2.68 16.81
N THR A 223 1.21 2.43 15.84
CA THR A 223 1.05 2.89 14.46
C THR A 223 -0.24 2.35 13.83
N GLY A 224 -0.56 1.07 14.04
CA GLY A 224 -1.84 0.48 13.61
C GLY A 224 -3.04 1.21 14.20
N ARG A 225 -3.04 1.45 15.52
CA ARG A 225 -4.10 2.24 16.20
C ARG A 225 -4.22 3.65 15.64
N LYS A 226 -3.11 4.36 15.40
CA LYS A 226 -3.12 5.70 14.76
C LYS A 226 -3.81 5.64 13.39
N SER A 227 -3.49 4.63 12.58
CA SER A 227 -4.10 4.44 11.26
C SER A 227 -5.61 4.19 11.35
N ASP A 228 -6.07 3.39 12.31
CA ASP A 228 -7.50 3.13 12.51
C ASP A 228 -8.25 4.39 12.97
N LEU A 229 -7.66 5.20 13.86
CA LEU A 229 -8.24 6.47 14.28
C LEU A 229 -8.34 7.47 13.12
N LEU A 230 -7.30 7.58 12.28
CA LEU A 230 -7.34 8.43 11.08
C LEU A 230 -8.39 7.96 10.08
N TRP A 231 -8.62 6.64 9.97
CA TRP A 231 -9.71 6.11 9.16
C TRP A 231 -11.07 6.64 9.66
N HIS A 232 -11.30 6.63 10.97
CA HIS A 232 -12.52 7.19 11.55
C HIS A 232 -12.65 8.69 11.30
N TYR A 233 -11.55 9.45 11.44
CA TYR A 233 -11.53 10.88 11.16
C TYR A 233 -12.06 11.21 9.77
N TRP A 234 -11.52 10.56 8.74
CA TRP A 234 -11.95 10.80 7.36
C TRP A 234 -13.38 10.31 7.13
N MET A 235 -13.77 9.19 7.74
CA MET A 235 -15.14 8.66 7.61
C MET A 235 -16.17 9.63 8.20
N ASN A 236 -15.89 10.19 9.38
CA ASN A 236 -16.76 11.18 10.02
C ASN A 236 -16.90 12.45 9.17
N ARG A 237 -15.80 12.95 8.60
CA ARG A 237 -15.84 14.07 7.65
C ARG A 237 -16.65 13.75 6.40
N ALA A 238 -16.55 12.53 5.89
CA ALA A 238 -17.29 12.10 4.72
C ALA A 238 -18.80 12.00 4.97
N VAL A 239 -19.23 11.52 6.14
CA VAL A 239 -20.65 11.50 6.54
C VAL A 239 -21.21 12.93 6.57
N HIS A 240 -20.46 13.87 7.15
CA HIS A 240 -20.88 15.28 7.16
C HIS A 240 -20.96 15.88 5.75
N ALA A 241 -19.95 15.64 4.91
CA ALA A 241 -19.96 16.10 3.51
C ALA A 241 -21.10 15.45 2.70
N PHE A 242 -21.40 14.17 2.95
CA PHE A 242 -22.52 13.47 2.34
C PHE A 242 -23.87 14.11 2.72
N ALA A 243 -24.08 14.41 4.00
CA ALA A 243 -25.28 15.10 4.46
C ALA A 243 -25.45 16.48 3.77
N LEU A 244 -24.37 17.25 3.65
CA LEU A 244 -24.39 18.56 2.98
C LEU A 244 -24.60 18.48 1.47
N SER A 245 -24.29 17.34 0.83
CA SER A 245 -24.47 17.17 -0.62
C SER A 245 -25.94 17.05 -1.05
N GLY A 246 -26.88 16.90 -0.10
CA GLY A 246 -28.30 16.63 -0.41
C GLY A 246 -28.57 15.21 -0.91
N MET A 247 -27.56 14.35 -0.97
CA MET A 247 -27.71 12.94 -1.38
C MET A 247 -28.30 12.06 -0.28
N ALA A 248 -28.33 12.53 0.97
CA ALA A 248 -28.89 11.77 2.09
C ALA A 248 -30.38 11.45 1.92
N GLU A 249 -31.13 12.33 1.23
CA GLU A 249 -32.56 12.17 0.97
C GLU A 249 -32.85 11.44 -0.35
N GLN A 250 -31.82 11.09 -1.13
CA GLN A 250 -31.97 10.49 -2.46
C GLN A 250 -31.77 8.97 -2.43
N ILE A 251 -32.57 8.26 -3.20
CA ILE A 251 -32.38 6.83 -3.43
C ILE A 251 -31.18 6.64 -4.38
N ILE A 252 -30.15 5.96 -3.88
CA ILE A 252 -28.94 5.65 -4.65
C ILE A 252 -29.03 4.23 -5.21
N GLY A 253 -29.27 4.12 -6.52
CA GLY A 253 -29.50 2.84 -7.19
C GLY A 253 -30.93 2.34 -7.00
N SER A 254 -31.13 1.03 -6.84
CA SER A 254 -32.45 0.47 -6.54
C SER A 254 -32.76 0.54 -5.04
N PRO A 255 -34.04 0.58 -4.63
CA PRO A 255 -34.42 0.60 -3.21
C PRO A 255 -33.78 -0.51 -2.39
N GLU A 256 -33.65 -1.72 -2.96
CA GLU A 256 -33.08 -2.90 -2.31
C GLU A 256 -31.55 -2.84 -2.14
N ASN A 257 -30.90 -1.90 -2.83
CA ASN A 257 -29.46 -1.68 -2.77
C ASN A 257 -29.10 -0.35 -2.10
N HIS A 258 -30.09 0.47 -1.75
CA HIS A 258 -29.88 1.85 -1.33
C HIS A 258 -28.89 2.00 -0.18
N GLU A 259 -29.09 1.27 0.92
CA GLU A 259 -28.25 1.39 2.12
C GLU A 259 -26.78 1.05 1.84
N LEU A 260 -26.53 -0.04 1.10
CA LEU A 260 -25.17 -0.45 0.75
C LEU A 260 -24.52 0.52 -0.24
N ASN A 261 -25.29 1.02 -1.21
CA ASN A 261 -24.81 2.01 -2.17
C ASN A 261 -24.54 3.36 -1.50
N GLN A 262 -25.35 3.75 -0.51
CA GLN A 262 -25.13 4.95 0.29
C GLN A 262 -23.82 4.85 1.07
N LEU A 263 -23.56 3.71 1.71
CA LEU A 263 -22.28 3.48 2.38
C LEU A 263 -21.10 3.52 1.40
N ALA A 264 -21.24 2.93 0.21
CA ALA A 264 -20.21 3.02 -0.84
C ALA A 264 -19.96 4.47 -1.28
N PHE A 265 -21.01 5.27 -1.41
CA PHE A 265 -20.93 6.68 -1.75
C PHE A 265 -20.19 7.49 -0.68
N ILE A 266 -20.51 7.28 0.59
CA ILE A 266 -19.82 7.92 1.72
C ILE A 266 -18.33 7.53 1.73
N LYS A 267 -18.00 6.26 1.48
CA LYS A 267 -16.60 5.80 1.37
C LYS A 267 -15.86 6.41 0.17
N ALA A 268 -16.57 6.67 -0.92
CA ALA A 268 -16.02 7.36 -2.08
C ALA A 268 -15.68 8.82 -1.73
N ILE A 269 -16.61 9.55 -1.09
CA ILE A 269 -16.37 10.92 -0.57
C ILE A 269 -15.17 10.92 0.39
N ARG A 270 -15.13 9.98 1.35
CA ARG A 270 -14.01 9.84 2.29
C ARG A 270 -12.67 9.77 1.56
N SER A 271 -12.61 8.89 0.55
CA SER A 271 -11.39 8.66 -0.21
C SER A 271 -11.01 9.87 -1.05
N GLU A 272 -11.99 10.54 -1.66
CA GLU A 272 -11.81 11.78 -2.40
C GLU A 272 -11.26 12.92 -1.52
N LEU A 273 -11.89 13.18 -0.37
CA LEU A 273 -11.44 14.19 0.60
C LEU A 273 -9.98 13.97 1.00
N GLN A 274 -9.61 12.72 1.32
CA GLN A 274 -8.25 12.39 1.73
C GLN A 274 -7.26 12.50 0.57
N LEU A 275 -7.62 12.03 -0.63
CA LEU A 275 -6.76 12.09 -1.82
C LEU A 275 -6.49 13.54 -2.25
N GLN A 276 -7.50 14.42 -2.18
CA GLN A 276 -7.33 15.83 -2.47
C GLN A 276 -6.48 16.52 -1.39
N GLN A 277 -6.83 16.35 -0.10
CA GLN A 277 -6.20 17.09 1.00
C GLN A 277 -4.76 16.64 1.30
N ILE A 278 -4.49 15.34 1.22
CA ILE A 278 -3.21 14.76 1.68
C ILE A 278 -2.29 14.42 0.51
N TYR A 279 -2.86 14.02 -0.63
CA TYR A 279 -2.10 13.61 -1.81
C TYR A 279 -2.18 14.62 -2.96
N GLY A 280 -2.85 15.76 -2.79
CA GLY A 280 -2.86 16.84 -3.76
C GLY A 280 -3.49 16.45 -5.09
N LEU A 281 -4.39 15.46 -5.10
CA LEU A 281 -5.16 15.13 -6.29
C LEU A 281 -6.17 16.23 -6.62
N GLY A 282 -6.56 16.30 -7.89
CA GLY A 282 -7.62 17.21 -8.34
C GLY A 282 -8.91 16.44 -8.51
N ASP A 283 -9.95 17.13 -8.96
CA ASP A 283 -11.26 16.52 -9.24
C ASP A 283 -11.20 15.52 -10.39
N ARG A 284 -10.11 15.55 -11.18
CA ARG A 284 -9.87 14.63 -12.29
C ARG A 284 -8.47 14.03 -12.22
N VAL A 285 -8.36 12.80 -12.71
CA VAL A 285 -7.11 12.03 -12.80
C VAL A 285 -6.80 11.75 -14.27
N SER A 286 -5.58 12.12 -14.70
CA SER A 286 -5.08 11.83 -16.05
C SER A 286 -4.58 10.40 -16.19
N LEU A 287 -4.99 9.74 -17.27
CA LEU A 287 -4.51 8.42 -17.64
C LEU A 287 -3.42 8.49 -18.71
N SER A 288 -2.68 7.39 -18.89
CA SER A 288 -1.58 7.30 -19.85
C SER A 288 -2.03 7.40 -21.31
N ASP A 289 -3.29 7.11 -21.60
CA ASP A 289 -3.89 7.24 -22.93
C ASP A 289 -4.43 8.67 -23.20
N GLY A 290 -4.19 9.61 -22.29
CA GLY A 290 -4.63 11.00 -22.38
C GLY A 290 -6.08 11.23 -21.91
N SER A 291 -6.83 10.17 -21.59
CA SER A 291 -8.18 10.32 -21.05
C SER A 291 -8.16 10.80 -19.60
N GLN A 292 -9.30 11.32 -19.15
CA GLN A 292 -9.48 11.91 -17.82
C GLN A 292 -10.72 11.29 -17.17
N VAL A 293 -10.61 10.97 -15.88
CA VAL A 293 -11.72 10.44 -15.08
C VAL A 293 -11.95 11.31 -13.85
N GLN A 294 -13.20 11.54 -13.47
CA GLN A 294 -13.53 12.23 -12.21
C GLN A 294 -13.08 11.38 -11.03
N LEU A 295 -12.41 11.98 -10.05
CA LEU A 295 -11.89 11.29 -8.87
C LEU A 295 -13.01 10.63 -8.08
N HIS A 296 -14.11 11.33 -7.86
CA HIS A 296 -15.30 10.77 -7.21
C HIS A 296 -15.80 9.50 -7.92
N HIS A 297 -16.01 9.55 -9.25
CA HIS A 297 -16.49 8.40 -10.02
C HIS A 297 -15.53 7.23 -9.98
N LEU A 298 -14.22 7.50 -9.98
CA LEU A 298 -13.20 6.47 -9.89
C LEU A 298 -13.28 5.72 -8.55
N MET A 299 -13.43 6.45 -7.45
CA MET A 299 -13.54 5.86 -6.11
C MET A 299 -14.89 5.18 -5.92
N LEU A 300 -16.00 5.81 -6.35
CA LEU A 300 -17.35 5.26 -6.27
C LEU A 300 -17.47 3.94 -7.01
N ALA A 301 -16.93 3.84 -8.23
CA ALA A 301 -16.96 2.59 -9.00
C ALA A 301 -16.22 1.44 -8.28
N SER A 302 -15.13 1.75 -7.57
CA SER A 302 -14.38 0.76 -6.78
C SER A 302 -15.19 0.30 -5.56
N GLU A 303 -15.81 1.24 -4.83
CA GLU A 303 -16.65 0.92 -3.66
C GLU A 303 -17.92 0.15 -4.05
N LEU A 304 -18.59 0.53 -5.14
CA LEU A 304 -19.74 -0.20 -5.68
C LEU A 304 -19.35 -1.60 -6.17
N THR A 305 -18.14 -1.76 -6.74
CA THR A 305 -17.61 -3.09 -7.10
C THR A 305 -17.43 -3.96 -5.86
N SER A 306 -16.92 -3.41 -4.75
CA SER A 306 -16.80 -4.13 -3.48
C SER A 306 -18.16 -4.54 -2.91
N VAL A 307 -19.14 -3.62 -2.90
CA VAL A 307 -20.52 -3.92 -2.48
C VAL A 307 -21.12 -5.03 -3.34
N PHE A 308 -20.98 -4.93 -4.66
CA PHE A 308 -21.48 -5.93 -5.58
C PHE A 308 -20.90 -7.31 -5.30
N PHE A 309 -19.59 -7.45 -5.19
CA PHE A 309 -18.98 -8.75 -4.92
C PHE A 309 -19.32 -9.29 -3.52
N GLN A 310 -19.42 -8.42 -2.51
CA GLN A 310 -19.83 -8.84 -1.18
C GLN A 310 -21.26 -9.41 -1.19
N LYS A 311 -22.21 -8.69 -1.80
CA LYS A 311 -23.65 -9.05 -1.82
C LYS A 311 -23.96 -10.21 -2.77
N GLU A 312 -23.33 -10.25 -3.93
CA GLU A 312 -23.70 -11.17 -5.02
C GLU A 312 -22.84 -12.43 -5.07
N PHE A 313 -21.69 -12.45 -4.38
CA PHE A 313 -20.77 -13.60 -4.39
C PHE A 313 -20.45 -14.10 -2.98
N ILE A 314 -19.92 -13.23 -2.10
CA ILE A 314 -19.39 -13.68 -0.81
C ILE A 314 -20.52 -14.10 0.16
N GLN A 315 -21.52 -13.25 0.39
CA GLN A 315 -22.63 -13.58 1.29
C GLN A 315 -23.45 -14.79 0.81
N PRO A 316 -23.83 -14.92 -0.48
CA PRO A 316 -24.56 -16.09 -0.96
C PRO A 316 -23.72 -17.36 -0.86
N PHE A 317 -22.42 -17.29 -1.18
CA PHE A 317 -21.50 -18.41 -0.97
C PHE A 317 -21.48 -18.86 0.50
N GLN A 318 -21.29 -17.94 1.44
CA GLN A 318 -21.28 -18.25 2.87
C GLN A 318 -22.60 -18.88 3.34
N SER A 319 -23.75 -18.42 2.82
CA SER A 319 -25.04 -19.08 3.08
C SER A 319 -25.06 -20.51 2.57
N HIS A 320 -24.71 -20.73 1.31
CA HIS A 320 -24.71 -22.07 0.71
C HIS A 320 -23.70 -23.01 1.37
N LEU A 321 -22.58 -22.47 1.86
CA LEU A 321 -21.60 -23.25 2.59
C LEU A 321 -22.10 -23.66 3.96
N ARG A 322 -22.76 -22.77 4.71
CA ARG A 322 -23.40 -23.13 5.99
C ARG A 322 -24.47 -24.21 5.83
N GLU A 323 -25.17 -24.22 4.70
CA GLU A 323 -26.20 -25.23 4.40
C GLU A 323 -25.61 -26.59 3.97
N SER A 324 -24.54 -26.60 3.17
CA SER A 324 -23.99 -27.83 2.58
C SER A 324 -22.79 -28.42 3.32
N ALA A 325 -22.06 -27.60 4.08
CA ALA A 325 -20.72 -27.88 4.64
C ALA A 325 -19.68 -28.33 3.60
N VAL A 326 -19.95 -28.18 2.29
CA VAL A 326 -19.10 -28.65 1.20
C VAL A 326 -18.84 -27.52 0.22
N LEU A 327 -17.58 -27.05 0.17
CA LEU A 327 -17.15 -25.91 -0.65
C LEU A 327 -17.54 -26.05 -2.13
N ALA A 328 -17.33 -27.23 -2.72
CA ALA A 328 -17.69 -27.50 -4.11
C ALA A 328 -19.21 -27.31 -4.36
N GLN A 329 -20.06 -27.76 -3.45
CA GLN A 329 -21.51 -27.62 -3.57
C GLN A 329 -21.95 -26.16 -3.41
N ALA A 330 -21.34 -25.43 -2.48
CA ALA A 330 -21.62 -24.01 -2.27
C ALA A 330 -21.26 -23.17 -3.51
N LEU A 331 -20.07 -23.38 -4.07
CA LEU A 331 -19.64 -22.72 -5.32
C LEU A 331 -20.48 -23.15 -6.52
N GLY A 332 -20.81 -24.44 -6.62
CA GLY A 332 -21.69 -24.96 -7.67
C GLY A 332 -23.08 -24.31 -7.64
N ARG A 333 -23.66 -24.16 -6.44
CA ARG A 333 -24.96 -23.50 -6.27
C ARG A 333 -24.89 -22.02 -6.61
N LEU A 334 -23.84 -21.31 -6.18
CA LEU A 334 -23.61 -19.91 -6.56
C LEU A 334 -23.56 -19.76 -8.09
N ALA A 335 -22.76 -20.59 -8.76
CA ALA A 335 -22.64 -20.58 -10.21
C ALA A 335 -23.96 -20.92 -10.92
N MET A 336 -24.68 -21.94 -10.45
CA MET A 336 -25.98 -22.33 -11.02
C MET A 336 -27.02 -21.21 -10.89
N ASN A 337 -27.10 -20.56 -9.74
CA ASN A 337 -28.01 -19.42 -9.52
C ASN A 337 -27.69 -18.27 -10.49
N GLY A 338 -26.39 -17.99 -10.72
CA GLY A 338 -25.98 -17.04 -11.74
C GLY A 338 -26.40 -17.43 -13.15
N LEU A 339 -26.20 -18.68 -13.54
CA LEU A 339 -26.59 -19.17 -14.88
C LEU A 339 -28.10 -19.02 -15.13
N LEU A 340 -28.94 -19.24 -14.11
CA LEU A 340 -30.39 -19.04 -14.19
C LEU A 340 -30.79 -17.58 -14.44
N THR A 341 -29.96 -16.62 -14.01
CA THR A 341 -30.20 -15.18 -14.21
C THR A 341 -29.38 -14.59 -15.35
N GLY A 342 -28.61 -15.41 -16.09
CA GLY A 342 -27.74 -14.95 -17.18
C GLY A 342 -26.43 -14.30 -16.70
N GLU A 343 -26.07 -14.47 -15.44
CA GLU A 343 -24.91 -13.86 -14.79
C GLU A 343 -23.80 -14.89 -14.52
N ASN A 344 -22.53 -14.51 -14.72
CA ASN A 344 -21.40 -15.43 -14.47
C ASN A 344 -20.97 -15.42 -12.99
N ARG A 345 -21.78 -15.98 -12.10
CA ARG A 345 -21.50 -16.11 -10.65
C ARG A 345 -20.52 -17.25 -10.32
N PHE A 346 -19.39 -17.30 -11.03
CA PHE A 346 -18.31 -18.27 -10.80
C PHE A 346 -17.29 -17.75 -9.77
N PRO A 347 -16.39 -18.60 -9.23
CA PRO A 347 -15.35 -18.18 -8.29
C PRO A 347 -14.36 -17.15 -8.87
N MET A 348 -14.33 -17.01 -10.19
CA MET A 348 -13.77 -15.88 -10.93
C MET A 348 -14.77 -15.41 -11.99
N THR A 349 -14.82 -14.11 -12.26
CA THR A 349 -15.69 -13.52 -13.29
C THR A 349 -14.88 -13.07 -14.49
N TRP A 350 -15.49 -13.05 -15.67
CA TRP A 350 -14.89 -12.50 -16.90
C TRP A 350 -15.92 -11.72 -17.71
N SER A 351 -15.47 -10.71 -18.43
CA SER A 351 -16.31 -9.98 -19.40
C SER A 351 -15.44 -9.34 -20.46
N GLU A 352 -16.00 -9.09 -21.64
CA GLU A 352 -15.35 -8.22 -22.62
C GLU A 352 -15.50 -6.75 -22.22
N GLU A 353 -14.54 -5.91 -22.62
CA GLU A 353 -14.53 -4.48 -22.29
C GLU A 353 -15.85 -3.77 -22.62
N PRO A 354 -16.50 -3.95 -23.80
CA PRO A 354 -17.76 -3.26 -24.10
C PRO A 354 -18.91 -3.66 -23.17
N GLU A 355 -18.93 -4.90 -22.70
CA GLU A 355 -19.92 -5.35 -21.72
C GLU A 355 -19.68 -4.68 -20.37
N LYS A 356 -18.43 -4.66 -19.92
CA LYS A 356 -18.07 -4.04 -18.64
C LYS A 356 -18.35 -2.54 -18.64
N ILE A 357 -18.03 -1.84 -19.73
CA ILE A 357 -18.36 -0.42 -19.92
C ILE A 357 -19.86 -0.22 -19.75
N ARG A 358 -20.69 -0.98 -20.48
CA ARG A 358 -22.17 -0.88 -20.37
C ARG A 358 -22.66 -1.10 -18.94
N LYS A 359 -22.11 -2.08 -18.22
CA LYS A 359 -22.52 -2.40 -16.83
C LYS A 359 -22.19 -1.28 -15.84
N ILE A 360 -21.11 -0.53 -16.04
CA ILE A 360 -20.67 0.51 -15.09
C ILE A 360 -20.98 1.94 -15.55
N THR A 361 -21.49 2.15 -16.78
CA THR A 361 -21.90 3.49 -17.25
C THR A 361 -22.83 4.19 -16.27
N GLY A 362 -23.81 3.46 -15.70
CA GLY A 362 -24.74 4.01 -14.72
C GLY A 362 -24.09 4.48 -13.40
N TRP A 363 -22.83 4.12 -13.13
CA TRP A 363 -22.08 4.56 -11.94
C TRP A 363 -21.35 5.89 -12.17
N THR A 364 -21.41 6.43 -13.39
CA THR A 364 -20.76 7.69 -13.79
C THR A 364 -21.76 8.82 -13.99
N VAL A 365 -22.94 8.70 -13.39
CA VAL A 365 -23.98 9.74 -13.43
C VAL A 365 -23.48 10.99 -12.73
N CYS A 366 -23.70 12.13 -13.35
CA CYS A 366 -23.49 13.47 -12.80
C CYS A 366 -24.38 14.48 -13.55
N ASP A 367 -24.38 15.74 -13.15
CA ASP A 367 -25.18 16.80 -13.78
C ASP A 367 -24.90 16.95 -15.29
N GLU A 368 -23.63 16.83 -15.69
CA GLU A 368 -23.21 16.86 -17.10
C GLU A 368 -23.67 15.62 -17.89
N HIS A 369 -23.81 14.48 -17.20
CA HIS A 369 -24.09 13.17 -17.79
C HIS A 369 -25.16 12.44 -16.96
N PRO A 370 -26.44 12.85 -17.03
CA PRO A 370 -27.50 12.31 -16.17
C PRO A 370 -27.82 10.82 -16.44
N LYS A 371 -27.36 10.28 -17.57
CA LYS A 371 -27.46 8.84 -17.93
C LYS A 371 -26.14 8.09 -17.78
N GLY A 372 -25.12 8.75 -17.23
CA GLY A 372 -23.75 8.28 -17.21
C GLY A 372 -23.03 8.45 -18.55
N SER A 373 -21.73 8.16 -18.53
CA SER A 373 -20.80 8.39 -19.63
C SER A 373 -19.97 7.13 -19.90
N ALA A 374 -20.15 6.55 -21.09
CA ALA A 374 -19.39 5.38 -21.52
C ALA A 374 -17.89 5.67 -21.63
N SER A 375 -17.49 6.90 -21.96
CA SER A 375 -16.08 7.30 -21.97
C SER A 375 -15.50 7.36 -20.57
N SER A 376 -16.26 7.87 -19.59
CA SER A 376 -15.86 7.86 -18.17
C SER A 376 -15.75 6.44 -17.63
N ALA A 377 -16.72 5.57 -17.93
CA ALA A 377 -16.67 4.15 -17.60
C ALA A 377 -15.43 3.46 -18.20
N LYS A 378 -15.09 3.75 -19.46
CA LYS A 378 -13.86 3.24 -20.08
C LYS A 378 -12.61 3.73 -19.34
N ALA A 379 -12.54 5.02 -19.01
CA ALA A 379 -11.40 5.58 -18.28
C ALA A 379 -11.23 4.94 -16.88
N ILE A 380 -12.34 4.70 -16.16
CA ILE A 380 -12.32 3.95 -14.88
C ILE A 380 -11.69 2.56 -15.09
N LEU A 381 -12.13 1.82 -16.11
CA LEU A 381 -11.56 0.50 -16.40
C LEU A 381 -10.07 0.59 -16.76
N THR A 382 -9.67 1.55 -17.59
CA THR A 382 -8.26 1.77 -17.94
C THR A 382 -7.41 2.00 -16.69
N PHE A 383 -7.87 2.82 -15.74
CA PHE A 383 -7.12 3.10 -14.50
C PHE A 383 -6.90 1.85 -13.63
N TRP A 384 -7.93 1.00 -13.53
CA TRP A 384 -7.91 -0.17 -12.65
C TRP A 384 -7.46 -1.47 -13.33
N THR A 385 -7.09 -1.43 -14.62
CA THR A 385 -6.71 -2.62 -15.40
C THR A 385 -5.22 -2.92 -15.32
N ASN A 386 -4.91 -4.17 -15.00
CA ASN A 386 -3.60 -4.77 -15.18
C ASN A 386 -3.60 -5.62 -16.46
N ASP A 387 -2.92 -5.15 -17.51
CA ASP A 387 -2.75 -5.91 -18.74
C ASP A 387 -1.64 -6.95 -18.55
N PHE A 388 -2.02 -8.22 -18.40
CA PHE A 388 -1.07 -9.29 -18.12
C PHE A 388 -0.13 -9.61 -19.28
N LYS A 389 -0.50 -9.29 -20.52
CA LYS A 389 0.43 -9.42 -21.64
C LYS A 389 1.54 -8.39 -21.47
N ALA A 390 1.19 -7.13 -21.20
CA ALA A 390 2.16 -6.07 -20.95
C ALA A 390 3.01 -6.36 -19.70
N LEU A 391 2.38 -6.81 -18.61
CA LEU A 391 3.09 -7.18 -17.38
C LEU A 391 4.06 -8.35 -17.59
N SER A 392 3.68 -9.39 -18.34
CA SER A 392 4.59 -10.49 -18.69
C SER A 392 5.82 -10.01 -19.48
N GLN A 393 5.63 -9.09 -20.42
CA GLN A 393 6.72 -8.48 -21.17
C GLN A 393 7.62 -7.63 -20.25
N GLN A 394 7.02 -6.79 -19.39
CA GLN A 394 7.75 -5.99 -18.40
C GLN A 394 8.56 -6.88 -17.45
N LEU A 395 7.99 -7.96 -16.92
CA LEU A 395 8.68 -8.86 -16.00
C LEU A 395 9.93 -9.50 -16.61
N LYS A 396 9.92 -9.77 -17.92
CA LYS A 396 11.05 -10.36 -18.64
C LYS A 396 12.11 -9.32 -19.02
N GLN A 397 11.70 -8.13 -19.43
CA GLN A 397 12.59 -7.09 -19.92
C GLN A 397 13.14 -6.20 -18.80
N GLN A 398 12.32 -5.90 -17.80
CA GLN A 398 12.56 -4.94 -16.73
C GLN A 398 12.06 -5.48 -15.36
N PRO A 399 12.66 -6.56 -14.84
CA PRO A 399 12.21 -7.24 -13.61
C PRO A 399 12.26 -6.38 -12.33
N ARG A 400 12.79 -5.16 -12.41
CA ARG A 400 12.95 -4.23 -11.28
C ARG A 400 11.88 -3.15 -11.22
N MET A 401 11.10 -2.99 -12.28
CA MET A 401 10.00 -2.04 -12.26
C MET A 401 8.95 -2.50 -11.25
N PRO A 402 8.33 -1.58 -10.50
CA PRO A 402 7.21 -1.91 -9.63
C PRO A 402 6.14 -2.67 -10.41
N VAL A 403 5.67 -3.78 -9.85
CA VAL A 403 4.53 -4.54 -10.38
C VAL A 403 3.29 -4.23 -9.53
N PRO A 404 2.09 -4.14 -10.14
CA PRO A 404 0.86 -4.02 -9.38
C PRO A 404 0.70 -5.24 -8.45
N ARG A 405 0.28 -5.00 -7.21
CA ARG A 405 -0.24 -6.06 -6.34
C ARG A 405 -1.64 -6.43 -6.80
N LEU A 406 -2.07 -7.63 -6.44
CA LEU A 406 -3.36 -8.20 -6.87
C LEU A 406 -4.54 -7.22 -6.72
N TYR A 407 -4.58 -6.47 -5.62
CA TYR A 407 -5.67 -5.55 -5.27
C TYR A 407 -5.51 -4.11 -5.79
N GLU A 408 -4.35 -3.72 -6.32
CA GLU A 408 -4.14 -2.33 -6.77
C GLU A 408 -4.72 -2.06 -8.15
N GLN A 409 -4.83 -3.10 -8.98
CA GLN A 409 -5.44 -3.08 -10.31
C GLN A 409 -6.27 -4.36 -10.50
N PRO A 410 -7.51 -4.40 -9.95
CA PRO A 410 -8.29 -5.62 -9.80
C PRO A 410 -8.97 -6.13 -11.09
N PHE A 411 -8.68 -5.52 -12.25
CA PHE A 411 -9.14 -5.99 -13.56
C PHE A 411 -7.97 -6.61 -14.33
N TYR A 412 -7.96 -7.94 -14.41
CA TYR A 412 -6.85 -8.69 -15.01
C TYR A 412 -7.15 -9.00 -16.47
N LYS A 413 -6.52 -8.27 -17.39
CA LYS A 413 -6.80 -8.43 -18.81
C LYS A 413 -5.96 -9.55 -19.42
N ILE A 414 -6.64 -10.52 -20.03
CA ILE A 414 -6.06 -11.62 -20.81
C ILE A 414 -6.71 -11.62 -22.19
N GLY A 415 -5.97 -11.14 -23.20
CA GLY A 415 -6.52 -10.94 -24.53
C GLY A 415 -7.62 -9.88 -24.53
N ARG A 416 -8.82 -10.24 -25.01
CA ARG A 416 -10.01 -9.36 -25.03
C ARG A 416 -10.87 -9.42 -23.77
N TYR A 417 -10.55 -10.32 -22.84
CA TYR A 417 -11.33 -10.55 -21.63
C TYR A 417 -10.67 -9.85 -20.44
N SER A 418 -11.50 -9.26 -19.59
CA SER A 418 -11.12 -8.75 -18.27
C SER A 418 -11.64 -9.71 -17.22
N PHE A 419 -10.73 -10.27 -16.42
CA PHE A 419 -11.01 -11.18 -15.32
C PHE A 419 -11.00 -10.43 -14.00
N GLN A 420 -11.82 -10.87 -13.05
CA GLN A 420 -11.80 -10.37 -11.67
C GLN A 420 -11.97 -11.53 -10.70
N PHE A 421 -11.38 -11.38 -9.52
CA PHE A 421 -11.56 -12.27 -8.39
C PHE A 421 -12.53 -11.62 -7.39
N PRO A 422 -13.76 -12.15 -7.24
CA PRO A 422 -14.76 -11.57 -6.33
C PRO A 422 -14.25 -11.40 -4.90
N TRP A 423 -13.48 -12.37 -4.38
CA TRP A 423 -12.91 -12.33 -3.04
C TRP A 423 -11.90 -11.18 -2.83
N VAL A 424 -11.14 -10.81 -3.87
CA VAL A 424 -10.27 -9.62 -3.83
C VAL A 424 -11.13 -8.35 -3.85
N GLY A 425 -12.04 -8.27 -4.82
CA GLY A 425 -12.88 -7.08 -5.01
C GLY A 425 -13.77 -6.77 -3.80
N ALA A 426 -14.29 -7.79 -3.11
CA ALA A 426 -15.15 -7.64 -1.93
C ALA A 426 -14.41 -7.12 -0.69
N GLN A 427 -13.10 -7.39 -0.57
CA GLN A 427 -12.33 -7.14 0.67
C GLN A 427 -11.26 -6.05 0.53
N GLN A 428 -10.98 -5.57 -0.69
CA GLN A 428 -9.88 -4.63 -0.92
C GLN A 428 -10.07 -3.29 -0.23
N ASN A 429 -8.96 -2.75 0.28
CA ASN A 429 -8.90 -1.35 0.69
C ASN A 429 -8.76 -0.48 -0.56
N ASN A 430 -9.89 -0.02 -1.09
CA ASN A 430 -9.99 0.78 -2.32
C ASN A 430 -9.12 2.04 -2.30
N LEU A 431 -9.03 2.71 -1.15
CA LEU A 431 -8.19 3.90 -0.99
C LEU A 431 -6.69 3.55 -1.08
N THR A 432 -6.25 2.51 -0.37
CA THR A 432 -4.86 2.05 -0.45
C THR A 432 -4.50 1.59 -1.86
N ALA A 433 -5.43 0.89 -2.54
CA ALA A 433 -5.28 0.52 -3.93
C ALA A 433 -5.09 1.75 -4.83
N ALA A 434 -5.92 2.79 -4.68
CA ALA A 434 -5.82 4.04 -5.44
C ALA A 434 -4.47 4.75 -5.19
N ILE A 435 -4.11 4.98 -3.93
CA ILE A 435 -2.86 5.66 -3.54
C ILE A 435 -1.67 4.90 -4.10
N ASN A 436 -1.61 3.58 -3.95
CA ASN A 436 -0.47 2.80 -4.43
C ASN A 436 -0.45 2.69 -5.96
N ASN A 437 -1.60 2.61 -6.62
CA ASN A 437 -1.66 2.65 -8.08
C ASN A 437 -1.07 3.97 -8.61
N LEU A 438 -1.36 5.10 -7.95
CA LEU A 438 -0.84 6.43 -8.31
C LEU A 438 0.64 6.65 -7.92
N ARG A 439 1.01 6.31 -6.69
CA ARG A 439 2.30 6.69 -6.07
C ARG A 439 3.36 5.60 -6.14
N ARG A 440 2.99 4.34 -6.38
CA ARG A 440 3.92 3.19 -6.45
C ARG A 440 4.01 2.59 -7.84
N VAL A 441 2.88 2.21 -8.43
CA VAL A 441 2.83 1.56 -9.75
C VAL A 441 3.07 2.58 -10.85
N ASN A 442 2.35 3.70 -10.81
CA ASN A 442 2.44 4.78 -11.81
C ASN A 442 3.18 6.01 -11.26
N ALA A 443 4.24 5.81 -10.48
CA ALA A 443 4.99 6.89 -9.81
C ALA A 443 5.62 7.94 -10.75
N ARG A 444 5.64 7.70 -12.07
CA ARG A 444 6.25 8.56 -13.09
C ARG A 444 5.24 9.23 -14.03
N ARG A 445 3.96 9.34 -13.63
CA ARG A 445 2.96 10.12 -14.40
C ARG A 445 3.36 11.58 -14.51
N ALA A 446 2.93 12.22 -15.60
CA ALA A 446 3.19 13.64 -15.87
C ALA A 446 2.69 14.55 -14.72
N ASP A 447 1.55 14.22 -14.11
CA ASP A 447 0.93 15.06 -13.08
C ASP A 447 1.64 15.01 -11.71
N MET A 448 2.57 14.07 -11.49
CA MET A 448 3.13 13.80 -10.15
C MET A 448 3.75 15.04 -9.52
N GLN A 449 4.46 15.85 -10.31
CA GLN A 449 5.08 17.08 -9.84
C GLN A 449 4.03 18.11 -9.41
N THR A 450 3.00 18.34 -10.24
CA THR A 450 1.89 19.25 -9.93
C THR A 450 1.05 18.76 -8.75
N GLU A 451 0.87 17.45 -8.58
CA GLU A 451 0.24 16.87 -7.39
C GLU A 451 1.07 17.13 -6.14
N THR A 452 2.40 16.98 -6.22
CA THR A 452 3.29 17.25 -5.07
C THR A 452 3.25 18.72 -4.66
N GLN A 453 3.30 19.64 -5.63
CA GLN A 453 3.14 21.07 -5.36
C GLN A 453 1.78 21.40 -4.72
N ARG A 454 0.71 20.69 -5.12
CA ARG A 454 -0.61 20.86 -4.49
C ARG A 454 -0.66 20.35 -3.05
N VAL A 455 0.12 19.34 -2.68
CA VAL A 455 0.24 18.91 -1.28
C VAL A 455 0.84 20.04 -0.43
N GLU A 456 1.88 20.69 -0.92
CA GLU A 456 2.54 21.83 -0.25
C GLU A 456 1.58 23.02 -0.12
N LEU A 457 0.88 23.37 -1.20
CA LEU A 457 -0.11 24.45 -1.19
C LEU A 457 -1.29 24.18 -0.26
N ALA A 458 -1.82 22.95 -0.22
CA ALA A 458 -2.91 22.57 0.67
C ALA A 458 -2.49 22.64 2.15
N LEU A 459 -1.25 22.24 2.47
CA LEU A 459 -0.69 22.41 3.80
C LEU A 459 -0.52 23.89 4.16
N ALA A 460 0.01 24.69 3.23
CA ALA A 460 0.18 26.12 3.42
C ALA A 460 -1.16 26.81 3.71
N GLU A 461 -2.21 26.44 2.98
CA GLU A 461 -3.55 26.98 3.18
C GLU A 461 -4.13 26.59 4.54
N SER A 462 -3.93 25.35 4.98
CA SER A 462 -4.34 24.89 6.31
C SER A 462 -3.66 25.69 7.43
N LEU A 463 -2.39 26.05 7.25
CA LEU A 463 -1.64 26.91 8.18
C LEU A 463 -2.10 28.37 8.13
N ARG A 464 -2.38 28.91 6.93
CA ARG A 464 -2.93 30.28 6.78
C ARG A 464 -4.30 30.44 7.42
N GLN A 465 -5.15 29.42 7.37
CA GLN A 465 -6.44 29.41 8.08
C GLN A 465 -6.28 29.48 9.61
N ARG A 466 -5.13 29.03 10.12
CA ARG A 466 -4.71 29.24 11.51
C ARG A 466 -3.87 30.50 11.71
N GLY A 467 -3.87 31.38 10.72
CA GLY A 467 -3.24 32.70 10.68
C GLY A 467 -1.71 32.68 10.77
N PHE A 468 -1.06 31.66 10.23
CA PHE A 468 0.35 31.77 9.86
C PHE A 468 0.51 32.60 8.59
N ALA A 469 1.55 33.43 8.54
CA ALA A 469 2.11 33.86 7.27
C ALA A 469 2.93 32.70 6.70
N VAL A 470 2.72 32.36 5.43
CA VAL A 470 3.33 31.17 4.81
C VAL A 470 3.91 31.49 3.45
N GLU A 471 5.21 31.26 3.31
CA GLU A 471 5.97 31.29 2.06
C GLU A 471 6.17 29.86 1.55
N VAL A 472 5.84 29.62 0.28
CA VAL A 472 5.92 28.30 -0.36
C VAL A 472 6.94 28.36 -1.49
N GLY A 473 7.83 27.36 -1.57
CA GLY A 473 8.82 27.28 -2.65
C GLY A 473 9.89 28.39 -2.60
N TYR A 474 10.23 28.89 -1.41
CA TYR A 474 11.26 29.94 -1.26
C TYR A 474 12.63 29.40 -1.70
N ARG A 475 13.37 30.16 -2.49
CA ARG A 475 14.73 29.81 -2.91
C ARG A 475 15.72 30.77 -2.27
N PRO A 476 16.43 30.36 -1.20
CA PRO A 476 17.51 31.14 -0.63
C PRO A 476 18.58 31.45 -1.70
N LEU A 477 19.29 32.56 -1.53
CA LEU A 477 20.42 32.88 -2.39
C LEU A 477 21.47 31.78 -2.30
N ALA A 478 21.87 31.24 -3.46
CA ALA A 478 22.98 30.31 -3.54
C ALA A 478 24.29 31.02 -3.19
N THR A 479 25.14 30.34 -2.43
CA THR A 479 26.51 30.77 -2.14
C THR A 479 27.48 30.04 -3.07
N GLU A 480 28.74 30.49 -3.14
CA GLU A 480 29.77 29.78 -3.92
C GLU A 480 30.02 28.35 -3.38
N GLU A 481 29.78 28.13 -2.08
CA GLU A 481 30.05 26.85 -1.40
C GLU A 481 28.83 25.93 -1.34
N ASP A 482 27.60 26.48 -1.33
CA ASP A 482 26.37 25.69 -1.20
C ASP A 482 25.14 26.34 -1.87
N ASP A 483 24.33 25.51 -2.51
CA ASP A 483 22.98 25.82 -3.00
C ASP A 483 21.96 24.94 -2.28
N ALA A 484 21.30 25.50 -1.27
CA ALA A 484 20.30 24.79 -0.46
C ALA A 484 19.08 24.32 -1.27
N GLY A 485 18.84 24.91 -2.45
CA GLY A 485 17.69 24.64 -3.30
C GLY A 485 16.39 25.24 -2.76
N GLU A 486 15.28 24.82 -3.37
CA GLU A 486 13.93 25.26 -3.00
C GLU A 486 13.50 24.74 -1.64
N VAL A 487 12.97 25.61 -0.78
CA VAL A 487 12.38 25.32 0.53
C VAL A 487 10.87 25.17 0.36
N ASP A 488 10.34 24.03 0.78
CA ASP A 488 8.94 23.68 0.53
C ASP A 488 8.01 24.67 1.24
N LEU A 489 8.10 24.82 2.58
CA LEU A 489 7.36 25.85 3.32
C LEU A 489 8.20 26.51 4.41
N ILE A 490 8.06 27.83 4.53
CA ILE A 490 8.46 28.64 5.69
C ILE A 490 7.20 29.30 6.25
N CYS A 491 6.94 29.11 7.54
CA CYS A 491 5.73 29.64 8.18
C CYS A 491 6.11 30.48 9.39
N HIS A 492 5.41 31.58 9.63
CA HIS A 492 5.63 32.40 10.81
C HIS A 492 4.30 32.81 11.45
N ARG A 493 4.25 32.70 12.78
CA ARG A 493 3.16 33.24 13.61
C ARG A 493 3.64 33.38 15.05
N ASP A 494 3.24 34.45 15.74
CA ASP A 494 3.49 34.65 17.18
C ASP A 494 4.97 34.47 17.58
N GLY A 495 5.92 34.90 16.72
CA GLY A 495 7.36 34.73 16.95
C GLY A 495 7.90 33.33 16.66
N VAL A 496 7.06 32.33 16.38
CA VAL A 496 7.47 30.98 16.00
C VAL A 496 7.65 30.90 14.49
N VAL A 497 8.78 30.31 14.06
CA VAL A 497 9.07 30.02 12.65
C VAL A 497 9.07 28.50 12.44
N LEU A 498 8.33 28.03 11.45
CA LEU A 498 8.35 26.63 11.01
C LEU A 498 9.06 26.51 9.67
N LEU A 499 9.98 25.55 9.56
CA LEU A 499 10.62 25.12 8.33
C LEU A 499 10.19 23.69 8.02
N LEU A 500 9.44 23.50 6.94
CA LEU A 500 8.84 22.20 6.63
C LEU A 500 9.41 21.62 5.34
N GLU A 501 9.75 20.34 5.38
CA GLU A 501 10.08 19.53 4.19
C GLU A 501 8.99 18.49 3.98
N VAL A 502 8.24 18.60 2.89
CA VAL A 502 7.09 17.75 2.61
C VAL A 502 7.52 16.53 1.79
N LYS A 503 7.01 15.35 2.16
CA LYS A 503 7.23 14.09 1.44
C LYS A 503 5.89 13.40 1.20
N SER A 504 5.57 13.18 -0.07
CA SER A 504 4.41 12.42 -0.52
C SER A 504 4.85 11.08 -1.12
N GLY A 505 4.25 9.98 -0.65
CA GLY A 505 4.63 8.62 -1.04
C GLY A 505 3.44 7.68 -1.16
N TYR A 506 3.72 6.39 -1.31
CA TYR A 506 2.70 5.34 -1.29
C TYR A 506 2.57 4.74 0.12
N ILE A 507 1.46 4.02 0.37
CA ILE A 507 1.24 3.31 1.64
C ILE A 507 2.00 1.98 1.61
N ARG A 508 2.90 1.80 2.58
CA ARG A 508 3.78 0.64 2.68
C ARG A 508 3.07 -0.50 3.38
N SER A 509 3.47 -1.73 3.08
CA SER A 509 2.82 -2.93 3.65
C SER A 509 3.81 -3.93 4.21
N THR A 510 5.10 -3.59 4.25
CA THR A 510 6.13 -4.40 4.91
C THR A 510 7.05 -3.54 5.77
N LYS A 511 7.61 -4.12 6.84
CA LYS A 511 8.63 -3.46 7.66
C LYS A 511 9.86 -3.05 6.84
N HIS A 512 10.23 -3.85 5.84
CA HIS A 512 11.33 -3.54 4.92
C HIS A 512 11.03 -2.28 4.07
N GLU A 513 9.83 -2.13 3.51
CA GLU A 513 9.44 -0.91 2.81
C GLU A 513 9.49 0.32 3.73
N VAL A 514 9.05 0.19 4.99
CA VAL A 514 9.12 1.27 6.01
C VAL A 514 10.58 1.61 6.34
N TRP A 515 11.44 0.60 6.50
CA TRP A 515 12.87 0.79 6.70
C TRP A 515 13.52 1.53 5.53
N LEU A 516 13.27 1.09 4.28
CA LEU A 516 13.79 1.75 3.08
C LEU A 516 13.35 3.22 2.98
N HIS A 517 12.10 3.51 3.35
CA HIS A 517 11.60 4.87 3.37
C HIS A 517 12.30 5.73 4.42
N ARG A 518 12.49 5.18 5.64
CA ARG A 518 13.28 5.85 6.67
C ARG A 518 14.68 6.16 6.17
N THR A 519 15.39 5.16 5.66
CA THR A 519 16.83 5.27 5.37
C THR A 519 17.16 6.00 4.08
N ASN A 520 16.25 6.02 3.11
CA ASN A 520 16.49 6.67 1.82
C ASN A 520 15.74 7.99 1.73
N THR A 521 14.42 7.96 1.87
CA THR A 521 13.57 9.15 1.65
C THR A 521 13.69 10.13 2.81
N LEU A 522 13.47 9.69 4.04
CA LEU A 522 13.43 10.61 5.18
C LEU A 522 14.81 11.06 5.62
N ARG A 523 15.85 10.22 5.51
CA ARG A 523 17.24 10.67 5.71
C ARG A 523 17.67 11.70 4.68
N LYS A 524 17.27 11.54 3.41
CA LYS A 524 17.49 12.57 2.38
C LYS A 524 16.75 13.87 2.74
N ALA A 525 15.50 13.78 3.18
CA ALA A 525 14.71 14.92 3.64
C ALA A 525 15.38 15.64 4.83
N ALA A 526 15.87 14.88 5.82
CA ALA A 526 16.62 15.41 6.96
C ALA A 526 17.91 16.12 6.53
N TRP A 527 18.65 15.55 5.58
CA TRP A 527 19.85 16.18 5.02
C TRP A 527 19.51 17.47 4.26
N GLN A 528 18.42 17.48 3.49
CA GLN A 528 17.91 18.68 2.81
C GLN A 528 17.52 19.75 3.83
N LEU A 529 16.75 19.39 4.86
CA LEU A 529 16.37 20.30 5.94
C LEU A 529 17.57 20.91 6.65
N ARG A 530 18.62 20.14 6.93
CA ARG A 530 19.82 20.68 7.58
C ARG A 530 20.48 21.79 6.77
N ARG A 531 20.60 21.61 5.45
CA ARG A 531 21.14 22.64 4.54
C ARG A 531 20.20 23.85 4.43
N LYS A 532 18.91 23.58 4.23
CA LYS A 532 17.86 24.61 4.13
C LYS A 532 17.75 25.43 5.41
N GLN A 533 17.92 24.82 6.58
CA GLN A 533 17.85 25.51 7.87
C GLN A 533 18.94 26.58 7.99
N VAL A 534 20.18 26.26 7.63
CA VAL A 534 21.28 27.24 7.64
C VAL A 534 20.98 28.41 6.69
N ALA A 535 20.53 28.09 5.47
CA ALA A 535 20.22 29.11 4.47
C ALA A 535 19.04 30.00 4.86
N VAL A 536 17.98 29.42 5.45
CA VAL A 536 16.79 30.16 5.91
C VAL A 536 17.12 31.03 7.12
N LEU A 537 17.92 30.56 8.07
CA LEU A 537 18.38 31.37 9.20
C LEU A 537 19.14 32.60 8.71
N SER A 538 20.06 32.42 7.76
CA SER A 538 20.77 33.54 7.12
C SER A 538 19.79 34.48 6.41
N ALA A 539 18.85 33.95 5.63
CA ALA A 539 17.85 34.76 4.92
C ALA A 539 16.97 35.55 5.89
N LEU A 540 16.54 34.97 7.02
CA LEU A 540 15.78 35.69 8.03
C LEU A 540 16.59 36.81 8.70
N MET A 541 17.92 36.82 8.62
CA MET A 541 18.75 37.92 9.10
C MET A 541 18.96 39.01 8.03
N THR A 542 19.04 38.64 6.75
CA THR A 542 19.51 39.56 5.68
C THR A 542 18.44 39.93 4.65
N ASP A 543 17.49 39.05 4.36
CA ASP A 543 16.44 39.24 3.36
C ASP A 543 15.22 39.95 3.97
N GLN A 544 15.19 41.27 3.85
CA GLN A 544 14.09 42.08 4.37
C GLN A 544 12.76 41.82 3.66
N ASP A 545 12.77 41.39 2.40
CA ASP A 545 11.55 41.08 1.67
C ASP A 545 10.92 39.79 2.18
N LEU A 546 11.73 38.75 2.43
CA LEU A 546 11.27 37.52 3.09
C LEU A 546 10.68 37.83 4.48
N ARG A 547 11.37 38.63 5.28
CA ARG A 547 10.88 39.04 6.61
C ARG A 547 9.56 39.80 6.52
N ALA A 548 9.43 40.70 5.54
CA ALA A 548 8.21 41.46 5.31
C ALA A 548 7.05 40.55 4.90
N ARG A 549 7.26 39.60 3.98
CA ARG A 549 6.24 38.63 3.57
C ARG A 549 5.79 37.71 4.71
N LEU A 550 6.71 37.31 5.58
CA LEU A 550 6.43 36.51 6.78
C LEU A 550 5.91 37.32 7.97
N GLY A 551 6.03 38.65 7.95
CA GLY A 551 5.79 39.50 9.12
C GLY A 551 6.72 39.19 10.30
N TYR A 552 7.95 38.73 10.04
CA TYR A 552 8.87 38.29 11.07
C TYR A 552 9.75 39.43 11.61
N HIS A 553 9.63 39.71 12.91
CA HIS A 553 10.34 40.79 13.60
C HIS A 553 11.35 40.30 14.66
N GLY A 554 11.50 38.99 14.83
CA GLY A 554 12.43 38.40 15.80
C GLY A 554 13.89 38.74 15.49
N GLN A 555 14.68 38.86 16.56
CA GLN A 555 16.12 39.13 16.50
C GLN A 555 16.97 37.85 16.62
N GLN A 556 16.38 36.74 17.07
CA GLN A 556 17.07 35.47 17.28
C GLN A 556 16.36 34.32 16.53
N PRO A 557 16.46 34.28 15.18
CA PRO A 557 15.77 33.28 14.36
C PRO A 557 16.05 31.83 14.77
N GLU A 558 17.21 31.55 15.34
CA GLU A 558 17.61 30.21 15.80
C GLU A 558 16.75 29.69 16.96
N ALA A 559 16.36 30.56 17.89
CA ALA A 559 15.53 30.18 19.03
C ALA A 559 14.07 29.93 18.60
N ASP A 560 13.64 30.73 17.63
CA ASP A 560 12.29 30.82 17.10
C ASP A 560 11.95 29.69 16.11
N LEU A 561 12.97 29.08 15.48
CA LEU A 561 12.79 28.12 14.39
C LEU A 561 12.59 26.68 14.88
N ARG A 562 11.63 25.99 14.27
CA ARG A 562 11.39 24.54 14.35
C ARG A 562 11.38 23.94 12.96
N ALA A 563 12.13 22.86 12.77
CA ALA A 563 12.26 22.21 11.46
C ALA A 563 11.69 20.79 11.51
N TRP A 564 10.73 20.49 10.65
CA TRP A 564 10.03 19.19 10.62
C TRP A 564 10.00 18.60 9.21
N ILE A 565 10.04 17.27 9.16
CA ILE A 565 9.70 16.51 7.96
C ILE A 565 8.21 16.19 8.03
N VAL A 566 7.42 16.68 7.07
CA VAL A 566 5.98 16.39 6.98
C VAL A 566 5.76 15.28 5.96
N ASP A 567 5.31 14.12 6.40
CA ASP A 567 5.19 12.92 5.58
C ASP A 567 3.72 12.51 5.43
N THR A 568 3.28 12.15 4.22
CA THR A 568 1.93 11.58 4.02
C THR A 568 1.75 10.22 4.70
N SER A 569 2.83 9.64 5.21
CA SER A 569 2.91 8.31 5.83
C SER A 569 2.77 8.43 7.37
N ILE A 570 2.04 7.51 8.00
CA ILE A 570 1.85 7.47 9.47
C ILE A 570 2.93 6.66 10.19
N GLU A 571 3.67 5.81 9.46
CA GLU A 571 4.53 4.76 10.01
C GLU A 571 5.66 5.29 10.90
N LEU A 572 6.10 6.52 10.66
CA LEU A 572 7.21 7.17 11.37
C LEU A 572 6.77 8.45 12.11
N ASP A 573 5.46 8.69 12.23
CA ASP A 573 4.90 9.85 12.93
C ASP A 573 5.37 9.92 14.39
N GLY A 574 5.89 11.08 14.78
CA GLY A 574 6.43 11.38 16.10
C GLY A 574 7.88 10.92 16.32
N GLN A 575 8.49 10.22 15.35
CA GLN A 575 9.89 9.77 15.45
C GLN A 575 10.87 10.85 14.98
N SER A 576 12.13 10.74 15.42
CA SER A 576 13.24 11.54 14.89
C SER A 576 14.03 10.79 13.83
N VAL A 577 14.40 11.48 12.75
CA VAL A 577 15.32 11.02 11.70
C VAL A 577 16.42 12.06 11.53
N ASP A 578 17.67 11.65 11.81
CA ASP A 578 18.87 12.50 11.73
C ASP A 578 18.72 13.88 12.43
N GLY A 579 17.97 13.92 13.54
CA GLY A 579 17.73 15.09 14.38
C GLY A 579 16.41 15.83 14.11
N PHE A 580 15.69 15.50 13.03
CA PHE A 580 14.44 16.18 12.67
C PHE A 580 13.23 15.32 13.02
N ARG A 581 12.17 15.95 13.53
CA ARG A 581 10.90 15.28 13.82
C ARG A 581 10.15 14.97 12.53
N VAL A 582 9.61 13.77 12.43
CA VAL A 582 8.69 13.36 11.37
C VAL A 582 7.26 13.55 11.88
N VAL A 583 6.45 14.28 11.13
CA VAL A 583 5.05 14.58 11.45
C VAL A 583 4.18 14.06 10.32
N SER A 584 3.18 13.22 10.63
CA SER A 584 2.21 12.80 9.63
C SER A 584 1.42 14.00 9.14
N ARG A 585 1.33 14.16 7.81
CA ARG A 585 0.50 15.20 7.16
C ARG A 585 -0.96 15.08 7.57
N GLU A 586 -1.44 13.85 7.78
CA GLU A 586 -2.81 13.59 8.25
C GLU A 586 -2.99 13.99 9.71
N ALA A 587 -2.06 13.61 10.59
CA ALA A 587 -2.10 14.03 12.00
C ALA A 587 -2.06 15.56 12.12
N MET A 588 -1.20 16.22 11.34
CA MET A 588 -1.11 17.68 11.27
C MET A 588 -2.40 18.31 10.76
N GLU A 589 -3.10 17.68 9.80
CA GLU A 589 -4.43 18.13 9.36
C GLU A 589 -5.44 18.12 10.50
N VAL A 590 -5.52 17.04 11.27
CA VAL A 590 -6.45 16.91 12.40
C VAL A 590 -6.15 17.99 13.45
N ILE A 591 -4.87 18.23 13.75
CA ILE A 591 -4.44 19.25 14.72
C ILE A 591 -4.78 20.65 14.18
N LEU A 592 -4.43 20.97 12.95
CA LEU A 592 -4.73 22.27 12.33
C LEU A 592 -6.22 22.51 12.17
N ARG A 593 -7.06 21.48 12.14
CA ARG A 593 -8.52 21.65 12.12
C ARG A 593 -9.14 21.63 13.52
N ASP A 594 -8.36 21.26 14.54
CA ASP A 594 -8.82 21.08 15.92
C ASP A 594 -10.02 20.13 15.99
N GLU A 595 -9.92 19.04 15.22
CA GLU A 595 -11.00 18.07 15.02
C GLU A 595 -10.66 16.73 15.71
N GLN A 596 -9.94 16.75 16.84
CA GLN A 596 -9.58 15.54 17.59
C GLN A 596 -10.82 14.70 17.93
N ARG A 597 -11.96 15.35 18.18
CA ARG A 597 -13.25 14.70 18.43
C ARG A 597 -13.71 13.75 17.33
N LEU A 598 -13.21 13.87 16.10
CA LEU A 598 -13.55 13.00 14.97
C LEU A 598 -12.68 11.74 14.91
N LEU A 599 -11.65 11.58 15.76
CA LEU A 599 -10.81 10.39 15.86
C LEU A 599 -11.48 9.27 16.68
N ARG A 600 -12.73 8.92 16.36
CA ARG A 600 -13.46 7.83 17.03
C ARG A 600 -14.57 7.28 16.15
N PRO A 601 -15.03 6.04 16.41
CA PRO A 601 -16.17 5.47 15.73
C PRO A 601 -17.40 6.40 15.71
N LEU A 602 -18.18 6.31 14.63
CA LEU A 602 -19.38 7.15 14.40
C LEU A 602 -20.39 7.04 15.54
N ASP A 603 -20.57 5.84 16.11
CA ASP A 603 -21.49 5.53 17.22
C ASP A 603 -21.04 6.09 18.57
N GLN A 604 -19.82 6.62 18.66
CA GLN A 604 -19.22 7.19 19.87
C GLN A 604 -19.04 8.71 19.78
N LEU A 605 -19.48 9.32 18.68
CA LEU A 605 -19.51 10.78 18.55
C LEU A 605 -20.60 11.34 19.46
N ASP A 606 -20.18 12.14 20.43
CA ASP A 606 -21.07 12.95 21.24
C ASP A 606 -21.05 14.38 20.68
N GLU A 607 -22.23 14.90 20.32
CA GLU A 607 -22.38 16.25 19.75
C GLU A 607 -21.93 17.34 20.73
N ASP A 608 -21.96 17.05 22.05
CA ASP A 608 -21.55 17.98 23.11
C ASP A 608 -20.05 17.90 23.46
N ASP A 609 -19.27 17.00 22.82
CA ASP A 609 -17.85 16.85 23.13
C ASP A 609 -16.99 17.98 22.52
N GLN A 610 -16.73 18.99 23.34
CA GLN A 610 -15.90 20.15 23.03
C GLN A 610 -14.39 19.91 23.23
N ARG A 611 -13.91 18.66 23.20
CA ARG A 611 -12.46 18.38 23.25
C ARG A 611 -11.71 19.14 22.16
N SER A 612 -10.98 20.16 22.59
CA SER A 612 -10.10 21.00 21.77
C SER A 612 -8.66 20.82 22.25
N LEU A 613 -7.73 20.77 21.29
CA LEU A 613 -6.29 20.81 21.56
C LEU A 613 -5.83 22.23 21.97
N PHE A 614 -6.70 23.22 21.73
CA PHE A 614 -6.47 24.66 21.90
C PHE A 614 -7.59 25.31 22.75
N PRO A 615 -7.86 24.86 23.99
CA PRO A 615 -8.98 25.36 24.80
C PRO A 615 -8.85 26.85 25.17
N ALA A 616 -7.62 27.38 25.20
CA ALA A 616 -7.34 28.80 25.41
C ALA A 616 -7.22 29.60 24.10
N GLY A 617 -7.61 29.02 22.97
CA GLY A 617 -7.39 29.56 21.63
C GLY A 617 -6.10 29.06 20.99
N PHE A 618 -5.99 29.26 19.67
CA PHE A 618 -4.86 28.81 18.88
C PHE A 618 -3.68 29.79 18.96
N THR A 619 -2.52 29.30 19.42
CA THR A 619 -1.23 29.99 19.33
C THR A 619 -0.19 29.09 18.67
N ALA A 620 0.81 29.70 18.03
CA ALA A 620 1.85 28.94 17.34
C ALA A 620 2.69 28.08 18.30
N GLU A 621 3.01 28.60 19.49
CA GLU A 621 3.72 27.85 20.54
C GLU A 621 2.94 26.62 21.01
N ARG A 622 1.63 26.79 21.23
CA ARG A 622 0.77 25.67 21.64
C ARG A 622 0.66 24.63 20.53
N PHE A 623 0.62 25.05 19.27
CA PHE A 623 0.61 24.14 18.12
C PHE A 623 1.91 23.31 18.07
N VAL A 624 3.07 23.95 18.20
CA VAL A 624 4.36 23.26 18.31
C VAL A 624 4.35 22.27 19.47
N ALA A 625 3.90 22.69 20.65
CA ALA A 625 3.84 21.81 21.82
C ALA A 625 2.95 20.58 21.59
N VAL A 626 1.78 20.74 20.97
CA VAL A 626 0.86 19.65 20.63
C VAL A 626 1.50 18.65 19.66
N VAL A 627 2.19 19.15 18.63
CA VAL A 627 2.88 18.32 17.62
C VAL A 627 4.10 17.60 18.22
N GLU A 628 4.95 18.31 18.95
CA GLU A 628 6.22 17.79 19.46
C GLU A 628 6.05 16.84 20.65
N SER A 629 4.97 16.98 21.42
CA SER A 629 4.62 16.06 22.50
C SER A 629 3.77 14.87 22.07
N ASP A 630 3.34 14.77 20.81
CA ASP A 630 2.34 13.78 20.35
C ASP A 630 0.99 13.88 21.09
N GLN A 631 0.57 15.10 21.47
CA GLN A 631 -0.63 15.31 22.28
C GLN A 631 -1.91 14.81 21.61
N LEU A 632 -1.98 14.83 20.27
CA LEU A 632 -3.10 14.30 19.52
C LEU A 632 -3.46 12.86 19.92
N TRP A 633 -2.44 12.06 20.24
CA TRP A 633 -2.55 10.62 20.50
C TRP A 633 -2.70 10.27 21.99
N HIS A 634 -2.66 11.25 22.89
CA HIS A 634 -2.69 10.98 24.34
C HIS A 634 -4.03 10.38 24.78
N GLY A 635 -3.95 9.26 25.51
CA GLY A 635 -5.13 8.58 26.06
C GLY A 635 -5.95 7.78 25.04
N ILE A 636 -5.55 7.75 23.77
CA ILE A 636 -6.28 7.04 22.69
C ILE A 636 -5.41 6.07 21.88
N CYS A 637 -4.08 6.07 22.09
CA CYS A 637 -3.11 5.33 21.27
C CYS A 637 -1.96 4.73 22.06
#